data_AF-A0A662AGV2-F1
#
_entry.id   AF-A0A662AGV2-F1
#
_cell.length_a   1.000
_cell.length_b   1.000
_cell.length_c   1.000
_cell.angle_alpha   90.00
_cell.angle_beta   90.00
_cell.angle_gamma   90.00
#
_symmetry.space_group_name_H-M   'P 1'
#
loop_
_entity.id
_entity.type
_entity.pdbx_description
1 polymer ?
#
loop_
_entity_poly.entity_id
_entity_poly.type
_entity_poly.pdbx_seq_one_letter_code
_entity_poly.pdbx_strand_id
1 'polypeptide(L)'
;MKQLIAVFFILLVVKSIPAQVNIVDSPKPGFEKRISSAINKIRIIDTHEHLMTEEQRLKSDKKIDFTSLFKHYAKEDLISAGNKKGLVEIIYNTDFPLSDRWEILEPLYKAMRTTGYGRVPLIAARDLYGISDINESTIEELSLKIQEANKKGLYKRILKDKAKIDLSIQDMGHQKFDTAFYRHVERFSEFAMVSSASEIKDLCKPHNQSIKNMADYLKVLRKTFSEGINSGMVGVKIALAYKRILKFENVSKEKAEEVFSLILNNSSVNSEDLKALQDYLIHRILDLVDEFDLPVQIHTGLHAGNGNIITNSKPTHLANLFMEYPGIDFILFHGGYPYGGELATLAKNFPNVYIDMCWTYVISPSYSERYLHEWIETVPANKIMAFGGDYSFVEAVYAHSVMARQIIAKVLIAKVADRYLTEQEAIDIAKMILRENAIQVFNLYGKTDLFDNVKVLKKQGPIHDWWEIHKTNKGFVRSWKVIGSFDFGSGLDNIYPPENEIKLDKTYSGKGGLIKWETEIASASGYLNLISVFSKRNADINPRSEGIAYAYTEVICPDERDVKITLGSNDGAKMWVNNNIVYNKHAGRNAVADQEIFTVKLKKGKNRILVKIENLGASWGLYLRIIDPENELKIKKYED
;
A
#
# COMPACT_ATOMS: atom_id res chain seq x y z
N MET A 1 -58.90 37.39 -40.17
CA MET A 1 -57.97 37.79 -39.10
C MET A 1 -57.71 36.57 -38.20
N LYS A 2 -56.71 35.75 -38.51
CA LYS A 2 -56.14 34.73 -37.62
C LYS A 2 -54.65 34.62 -37.93
N GLN A 3 -53.84 34.96 -36.94
CA GLN A 3 -52.38 34.94 -36.97
C GLN A 3 -51.87 33.50 -37.02
N LEU A 4 -50.90 33.22 -37.89
CA LEU A 4 -50.07 32.02 -37.84
C LEU A 4 -48.73 32.46 -37.20
N ILE A 5 -48.50 32.07 -35.95
CA ILE A 5 -47.20 32.22 -35.29
C ILE A 5 -46.45 30.91 -35.52
N ALA A 6 -45.42 30.95 -36.37
CA ALA A 6 -44.44 29.88 -36.48
C ALA A 6 -43.43 30.01 -35.35
N VAL A 7 -43.48 29.10 -34.37
CA VAL A 7 -42.49 29.00 -33.30
C VAL A 7 -41.33 28.13 -33.80
N PHE A 8 -40.19 28.74 -34.08
CA PHE A 8 -38.92 28.04 -34.29
C PHE A 8 -38.39 27.56 -32.93
N PHE A 9 -38.36 26.24 -32.69
CA PHE A 9 -37.63 25.65 -31.57
C PHE A 9 -36.13 25.67 -31.88
N ILE A 10 -35.40 26.64 -31.31
CA ILE A 10 -33.94 26.59 -31.25
C ILE A 10 -33.59 25.58 -30.15
N LEU A 11 -33.15 24.39 -30.54
CA LEU A 11 -32.50 23.43 -29.65
C LEU A 11 -31.16 24.04 -29.19
N LEU A 12 -31.18 24.75 -28.07
CA LEU A 12 -29.97 25.08 -27.32
C LEU A 12 -29.42 23.77 -26.75
N VAL A 13 -28.52 23.14 -27.51
CA VAL A 13 -27.62 22.12 -26.96
C VAL A 13 -26.71 22.86 -25.99
N VAL A 14 -27.13 22.96 -24.73
CA VAL A 14 -26.24 23.30 -23.64
C VAL A 14 -25.25 22.16 -23.56
N LYS A 15 -24.12 22.29 -24.28
CA LYS A 15 -22.95 21.45 -23.99
C LYS A 15 -22.60 21.78 -22.55
N SER A 16 -22.91 20.87 -21.64
CA SER A 16 -22.36 20.89 -20.29
C SER A 16 -20.87 21.12 -20.45
N ILE A 17 -20.38 22.26 -19.96
CA ILE A 17 -18.95 22.51 -19.87
C ILE A 17 -18.44 21.40 -18.95
N PRO A 18 -17.62 20.45 -19.44
CA PRO A 18 -17.11 19.40 -18.55
C PRO A 18 -16.38 20.08 -17.39
N ALA A 19 -16.51 19.50 -16.19
CA ALA A 19 -15.78 19.96 -15.00
C ALA A 19 -14.25 19.76 -15.11
N GLN A 20 -13.79 19.30 -16.27
CA GLN A 20 -12.41 18.98 -16.59
C GLN A 20 -11.68 20.21 -17.14
N VAL A 21 -10.44 20.41 -16.68
CA VAL A 21 -9.56 21.45 -17.22
C VAL A 21 -8.97 20.99 -18.56
N ASN A 22 -9.04 21.84 -19.58
CA ASN A 22 -8.36 21.59 -20.86
C ASN A 22 -6.88 21.98 -20.72
N ILE A 23 -5.98 21.01 -20.87
CA ILE A 23 -4.53 21.20 -20.71
C ILE A 23 -3.80 20.99 -22.04
N VAL A 24 -4.35 20.17 -22.94
CA VAL A 24 -3.70 19.77 -24.20
C VAL A 24 -4.54 20.10 -25.44
N ASP A 25 -3.92 19.93 -26.61
CA ASP A 25 -4.59 20.09 -27.91
C ASP A 25 -5.70 19.05 -28.14
N SER A 26 -6.55 19.32 -29.13
CA SER A 26 -7.59 18.37 -29.54
C SER A 26 -6.97 17.07 -30.07
N PRO A 27 -7.48 15.89 -29.69
CA PRO A 27 -6.97 14.63 -30.20
C PRO A 27 -7.30 14.47 -31.69
N LYS A 28 -6.44 13.72 -32.40
CA LYS A 28 -6.68 13.38 -33.81
C LYS A 28 -7.88 12.42 -33.94
N PRO A 29 -8.72 12.55 -34.97
CA PRO A 29 -9.86 11.66 -35.19
C PRO A 29 -9.50 10.16 -35.07
N GLY A 30 -10.38 9.38 -34.44
CA GLY A 30 -10.19 7.94 -34.22
C GLY A 30 -9.25 7.57 -33.07
N PHE A 31 -8.92 8.52 -32.18
CA PHE A 31 -8.11 8.27 -30.99
C PHE A 31 -8.73 7.21 -30.06
N GLU A 32 -10.06 7.13 -30.01
CA GLU A 32 -10.81 6.17 -29.19
C GLU A 32 -10.45 4.72 -29.55
N LYS A 33 -10.38 4.44 -30.86
CA LYS A 33 -10.00 3.12 -31.37
C LYS A 33 -8.52 2.81 -31.12
N ARG A 34 -7.64 3.81 -31.26
CA ARG A 34 -6.20 3.63 -31.02
C ARG A 34 -5.91 3.35 -29.54
N ILE A 35 -6.52 4.10 -28.63
CA ILE A 35 -6.43 3.88 -27.18
C ILE A 35 -6.98 2.50 -26.82
N SER A 36 -8.19 2.16 -27.26
CA SER A 36 -8.79 0.85 -26.99
C SER A 36 -7.92 -0.31 -27.52
N SER A 37 -7.36 -0.16 -28.72
CA SER A 37 -6.46 -1.17 -29.31
C SER A 37 -5.16 -1.31 -28.52
N ALA A 38 -4.57 -0.20 -28.08
CA ALA A 38 -3.37 -0.21 -27.24
C ALA A 38 -3.64 -0.91 -25.91
N ILE A 39 -4.72 -0.53 -25.22
CA ILE A 39 -5.13 -1.13 -23.94
C ILE A 39 -5.31 -2.64 -24.07
N ASN A 40 -6.04 -3.10 -25.09
CA ASN A 40 -6.29 -4.53 -25.31
C ASN A 40 -5.03 -5.35 -25.64
N LYS A 41 -3.93 -4.72 -26.06
CA LYS A 41 -2.64 -5.37 -26.30
C LYS A 41 -1.78 -5.50 -25.03
N ILE A 42 -2.05 -4.71 -24.00
CA ILE A 42 -1.28 -4.73 -22.75
C ILE A 42 -1.45 -6.10 -22.09
N ARG A 43 -0.31 -6.72 -21.76
CA ARG A 43 -0.27 -7.93 -20.96
C ARG A 43 -0.39 -7.56 -19.47
N ILE A 44 -1.41 -8.07 -18.80
CA ILE A 44 -1.77 -7.72 -17.42
C ILE A 44 -0.87 -8.45 -16.43
N ILE A 45 -0.53 -7.78 -15.32
CA ILE A 45 -0.13 -8.44 -14.08
C ILE A 45 -1.34 -8.37 -13.16
N ASP A 46 -1.82 -9.54 -12.78
CA ASP A 46 -3.03 -9.73 -12.00
C ASP A 46 -2.63 -9.84 -10.53
N THR A 47 -3.02 -8.83 -9.75
CA THR A 47 -2.47 -8.61 -8.41
C THR A 47 -3.02 -9.56 -7.35
N HIS A 48 -4.08 -10.32 -7.65
CA HIS A 48 -4.66 -11.23 -6.67
C HIS A 48 -5.64 -12.25 -7.26
N GLU A 49 -5.47 -13.51 -6.86
CA GLU A 49 -6.32 -14.64 -7.24
C GLU A 49 -6.35 -15.74 -6.16
N HIS A 50 -7.35 -16.62 -6.27
CA HIS A 50 -7.53 -17.83 -5.45
C HIS A 50 -7.68 -19.09 -6.33
N LEU A 51 -6.98 -19.14 -7.45
CA LEU A 51 -7.13 -20.19 -8.46
C LEU A 51 -6.56 -21.52 -7.96
N MET A 52 -7.35 -22.58 -8.08
CA MET A 52 -6.79 -23.93 -8.05
C MET A 52 -5.91 -24.18 -9.29
N THR A 53 -4.95 -25.08 -9.17
CA THR A 53 -4.13 -25.51 -10.31
C THR A 53 -4.98 -26.24 -11.36
N GLU A 54 -4.55 -26.19 -12.63
CA GLU A 54 -5.23 -26.93 -13.70
C GLU A 54 -5.26 -28.44 -13.40
N GLU A 55 -4.19 -28.99 -12.83
CA GLU A 55 -4.13 -30.40 -12.44
C GLU A 55 -5.17 -30.73 -11.36
N GLN A 56 -5.32 -29.90 -10.34
CA GLN A 56 -6.36 -30.07 -9.32
C GLN A 56 -7.75 -30.03 -9.95
N ARG A 57 -8.04 -29.05 -10.82
CA ARG A 57 -9.33 -28.93 -11.51
C ARG A 57 -9.67 -30.19 -12.31
N LEU A 58 -8.73 -30.71 -13.09
CA LEU A 58 -8.92 -31.90 -13.92
C LEU A 58 -9.11 -33.17 -13.07
N LYS A 59 -8.53 -33.22 -11.87
CA LYS A 59 -8.73 -34.31 -10.91
C LYS A 59 -10.06 -34.22 -10.17
N SER A 60 -10.48 -33.02 -9.80
CA SER A 60 -11.66 -32.80 -8.94
C SER A 60 -12.98 -32.84 -9.69
N ASP A 61 -13.03 -32.39 -10.95
CA ASP A 61 -14.30 -31.95 -11.56
C ASP A 61 -14.67 -32.75 -12.82
N LYS A 62 -15.04 -34.03 -12.65
CA LYS A 62 -15.57 -34.88 -13.74
C LYS A 62 -17.02 -34.54 -14.14
N LYS A 63 -17.72 -33.69 -13.38
CA LYS A 63 -19.14 -33.32 -13.58
C LYS A 63 -19.34 -31.80 -13.75
N ILE A 64 -18.37 -31.09 -14.33
CA ILE A 64 -18.51 -29.65 -14.57
C ILE A 64 -19.59 -29.36 -15.63
N ASP A 65 -20.40 -28.33 -15.43
CA ASP A 65 -21.48 -27.91 -16.35
C ASP A 65 -21.66 -26.38 -16.35
N PHE A 66 -22.72 -25.87 -16.98
CA PHE A 66 -23.00 -24.42 -17.08
C PHE A 66 -23.04 -23.69 -15.72
N THR A 67 -23.43 -24.37 -14.64
CA THR A 67 -23.52 -23.75 -13.29
C THR A 67 -22.14 -23.42 -12.72
N SER A 68 -21.07 -24.00 -13.26
CA SER A 68 -19.70 -23.63 -12.90
C SER A 68 -19.40 -22.15 -13.12
N LEU A 69 -20.05 -21.51 -14.10
CA LEU A 69 -19.90 -20.07 -14.36
C LEU A 69 -20.59 -19.20 -13.31
N PHE A 70 -21.48 -19.75 -12.50
CA PHE A 70 -22.22 -19.06 -11.43
C PHE A 70 -21.60 -19.25 -10.04
N LYS A 71 -20.48 -19.97 -9.93
CA LYS A 71 -19.77 -20.18 -8.66
C LYS A 71 -19.16 -18.85 -8.13
N HIS A 72 -18.69 -18.89 -6.89
CA HIS A 72 -18.08 -17.74 -6.20
C HIS A 72 -19.06 -16.56 -6.06
N TYR A 73 -18.71 -15.34 -6.43
CA TYR A 73 -19.55 -14.14 -6.20
C TYR A 73 -20.94 -14.19 -6.83
N ALA A 74 -21.11 -14.82 -8.00
CA ALA A 74 -22.44 -14.95 -8.60
C ALA A 74 -23.38 -15.80 -7.71
N LYS A 75 -22.85 -16.80 -6.99
CA LYS A 75 -23.61 -17.57 -5.99
C LYS A 75 -24.10 -16.68 -4.85
N GLU A 76 -23.29 -15.73 -4.41
CA GLU A 76 -23.64 -14.82 -3.32
C GLU A 76 -24.79 -13.88 -3.72
N ASP A 77 -24.81 -13.42 -4.97
CA ASP A 77 -25.91 -12.65 -5.54
C ASP A 77 -27.19 -13.51 -5.68
N LEU A 78 -27.08 -14.78 -6.08
CA LEU A 78 -28.23 -15.70 -6.11
C LEU A 78 -28.83 -15.88 -4.71
N ILE A 79 -27.98 -16.03 -3.69
CA ILE A 79 -28.43 -16.12 -2.30
C ILE A 79 -29.08 -14.80 -1.87
N SER A 80 -28.50 -13.65 -2.22
CA SER A 80 -29.05 -12.33 -1.87
C SER A 80 -30.39 -12.07 -2.57
N ALA A 81 -30.53 -12.48 -3.83
CA ALA A 81 -31.74 -12.30 -4.62
C ALA A 81 -32.89 -13.20 -4.14
N GLY A 82 -32.59 -14.45 -3.76
CA GLY A 82 -33.60 -15.41 -3.33
C GLY A 82 -33.88 -15.44 -1.83
N ASN A 83 -32.89 -15.11 -1.00
CA ASN A 83 -32.86 -15.38 0.45
C ASN A 83 -33.22 -16.85 0.80
N LYS A 84 -32.79 -17.81 -0.03
CA LYS A 84 -33.08 -19.25 0.09
C LYS A 84 -31.80 -20.08 -0.08
N LYS A 85 -30.89 -20.02 0.91
CA LYS A 85 -29.57 -20.70 0.85
C LYS A 85 -29.66 -22.18 0.44
N GLY A 86 -30.54 -22.95 1.06
CA GLY A 86 -30.68 -24.39 0.75
C GLY A 86 -31.13 -24.67 -0.70
N LEU A 87 -31.96 -23.81 -1.27
CA LEU A 87 -32.41 -23.96 -2.66
C LEU A 87 -31.29 -23.62 -3.66
N VAL A 88 -30.43 -22.65 -3.33
CA VAL A 88 -29.26 -22.32 -4.16
C VAL A 88 -28.26 -23.48 -4.21
N GLU A 89 -28.12 -24.28 -3.14
CA GLU A 89 -27.23 -25.46 -3.18
C GLU A 89 -27.71 -26.52 -4.18
N ILE A 90 -29.03 -26.64 -4.41
CA ILE A 90 -29.58 -27.58 -5.41
C ILE A 90 -29.09 -27.21 -6.82
N ILE A 91 -28.95 -25.92 -7.13
CA ILE A 91 -28.46 -25.45 -8.45
C ILE A 91 -27.08 -26.05 -8.77
N TYR A 92 -26.21 -26.25 -7.77
CA TYR A 92 -24.86 -26.79 -7.98
C TYR A 92 -24.77 -28.31 -7.78
N ASN A 93 -25.85 -28.97 -7.40
CA ASN A 93 -25.86 -30.41 -7.17
C ASN A 93 -26.16 -31.16 -8.47
N THR A 94 -25.12 -31.78 -9.03
CA THR A 94 -25.15 -32.51 -10.31
C THR A 94 -25.90 -33.85 -10.27
N ASP A 95 -26.43 -34.25 -9.11
CA ASP A 95 -27.28 -35.44 -9.01
C ASP A 95 -28.74 -35.13 -9.42
N PHE A 96 -29.10 -33.85 -9.56
CA PHE A 96 -30.38 -33.41 -10.12
C PHE A 96 -30.27 -33.06 -11.62
N PRO A 97 -31.36 -33.23 -12.41
CA PRO A 97 -31.39 -32.87 -13.82
C PRO A 97 -31.05 -31.40 -14.09
N LEU A 98 -30.45 -31.12 -15.26
CA LEU A 98 -30.10 -29.76 -15.67
C LEU A 98 -31.34 -28.86 -15.79
N SER A 99 -32.47 -29.39 -16.28
CA SER A 99 -33.76 -28.69 -16.40
C SER A 99 -34.25 -28.18 -15.05
N ASP A 100 -34.26 -29.04 -14.03
CA ASP A 100 -34.78 -28.73 -12.70
C ASP A 100 -33.90 -27.68 -12.01
N ARG A 101 -32.58 -27.82 -12.18
CA ARG A 101 -31.59 -26.86 -11.67
C ARG A 101 -31.73 -25.51 -12.37
N TRP A 102 -32.02 -25.50 -13.68
CA TRP A 102 -32.30 -24.28 -14.43
C TRP A 102 -33.59 -23.62 -14.00
N GLU A 103 -34.68 -24.36 -13.80
CA GLU A 103 -35.97 -23.82 -13.34
C GLU A 103 -35.83 -23.09 -12.00
N ILE A 104 -34.98 -23.60 -11.11
CA ILE A 104 -34.63 -22.92 -9.85
C ILE A 104 -33.76 -21.68 -10.10
N LEU A 105 -32.74 -21.81 -10.96
CA LEU A 105 -31.79 -20.72 -11.22
C LEU A 105 -32.44 -19.55 -11.96
N GLU A 106 -33.31 -19.81 -12.94
CA GLU A 106 -33.80 -18.80 -13.88
C GLU A 106 -34.41 -17.56 -13.20
N PRO A 107 -35.38 -17.66 -12.26
CA PRO A 107 -35.95 -16.49 -11.62
C PRO A 107 -34.91 -15.72 -10.78
N LEU A 108 -33.99 -16.43 -10.13
CA LEU A 108 -32.91 -15.82 -9.37
C LEU A 108 -31.92 -15.11 -10.29
N TYR A 109 -31.54 -15.74 -11.40
CA TYR A 109 -30.67 -15.16 -12.40
C TYR A 109 -31.32 -13.92 -13.02
N LYS A 110 -32.61 -13.95 -13.38
CA LYS A 110 -33.33 -12.77 -13.87
C LYS A 110 -33.23 -11.58 -12.90
N ALA A 111 -33.30 -11.84 -11.59
CA ALA A 111 -33.13 -10.80 -10.56
C ALA A 111 -31.67 -10.28 -10.45
N MET A 112 -30.67 -11.17 -10.45
CA MET A 112 -29.26 -10.77 -10.30
C MET A 112 -28.53 -10.40 -11.60
N ARG A 113 -29.06 -10.73 -12.78
CA ARG A 113 -28.36 -10.64 -14.09
C ARG A 113 -27.83 -9.24 -14.42
N THR A 114 -28.37 -8.20 -13.79
CA THR A 114 -27.97 -6.81 -14.00
C THR A 114 -26.82 -6.35 -13.10
N THR A 115 -26.51 -7.08 -12.02
CA THR A 115 -25.37 -6.80 -11.15
C THR A 115 -24.04 -7.05 -11.87
N GLY A 116 -22.94 -6.53 -11.34
CA GLY A 116 -21.62 -6.79 -11.92
C GLY A 116 -21.29 -8.29 -11.91
N TYR A 117 -21.57 -9.01 -10.82
CA TYR A 117 -21.41 -10.47 -10.77
C TYR A 117 -22.33 -11.19 -11.76
N GLY A 118 -23.54 -10.71 -12.01
CA GLY A 118 -24.46 -11.31 -12.98
C GLY A 118 -24.10 -11.14 -14.43
N ARG A 119 -23.19 -10.21 -14.76
CA ARG A 119 -22.62 -10.10 -16.11
C ARG A 119 -21.50 -11.09 -16.37
N VAL A 120 -20.78 -11.53 -15.34
CA VAL A 120 -19.61 -12.42 -15.46
C VAL A 120 -19.93 -13.75 -16.17
N PRO A 121 -20.98 -14.52 -15.76
CA PRO A 121 -21.33 -15.76 -16.44
C PRO A 121 -21.64 -15.56 -17.93
N LEU A 122 -22.35 -14.49 -18.27
CA LEU A 122 -22.75 -14.17 -19.64
C LEU A 122 -21.56 -13.83 -20.53
N ILE A 123 -20.60 -13.05 -20.02
CA ILE A 123 -19.36 -12.73 -20.75
C ILE A 123 -18.54 -13.99 -20.99
N ALA A 124 -18.38 -14.84 -19.97
CA ALA A 124 -17.66 -16.10 -20.11
C ALA A 124 -18.33 -17.05 -21.11
N ALA A 125 -19.64 -17.26 -21.01
CA ALA A 125 -20.42 -18.09 -21.94
C ALA A 125 -20.25 -17.63 -23.40
N ARG A 126 -20.36 -16.32 -23.64
CA ARG A 126 -20.23 -15.74 -24.98
C ARG A 126 -18.83 -15.85 -25.55
N ASP A 127 -17.82 -15.40 -24.80
CA ASP A 127 -16.48 -15.19 -25.36
C ASP A 127 -15.61 -16.46 -25.39
N LEU A 128 -15.88 -17.39 -24.47
CA LEU A 128 -15.11 -18.63 -24.32
C LEU A 128 -15.82 -19.83 -24.94
N TYR A 129 -17.15 -19.81 -25.00
CA TYR A 129 -17.97 -20.93 -25.46
C TYR A 129 -18.92 -20.59 -26.63
N GLY A 130 -18.96 -19.33 -27.09
CA GLY A 130 -19.78 -18.93 -28.23
C GLY A 130 -21.29 -19.01 -27.97
N ILE A 131 -21.71 -18.94 -26.70
CA ILE A 131 -23.11 -18.98 -26.28
C ILE A 131 -23.55 -17.55 -25.92
N SER A 132 -24.39 -16.94 -26.76
CA SER A 132 -24.74 -15.52 -26.63
C SER A 132 -25.64 -15.19 -25.44
N ASP A 133 -26.39 -16.16 -24.94
CA ASP A 133 -27.30 -16.03 -23.80
C ASP A 133 -27.36 -17.34 -23.01
N ILE A 134 -27.63 -17.24 -21.70
CA ILE A 134 -27.81 -18.40 -20.83
C ILE A 134 -29.29 -18.50 -20.50
N ASN A 135 -29.95 -19.50 -21.10
CA ASN A 135 -31.37 -19.80 -20.95
C ASN A 135 -31.65 -21.30 -21.14
N GLU A 136 -32.89 -21.74 -20.90
CA GLU A 136 -33.32 -23.15 -20.99
C GLU A 136 -32.85 -23.86 -22.27
N SER A 137 -32.91 -23.17 -23.42
CA SER A 137 -32.53 -23.75 -24.72
C SER A 137 -31.02 -23.87 -24.96
N THR A 138 -30.18 -23.29 -24.07
CA THR A 138 -28.72 -23.18 -24.27
C THR A 138 -27.90 -23.86 -23.17
N ILE A 139 -28.49 -24.21 -22.03
CA ILE A 139 -27.74 -24.79 -20.89
C ILE A 139 -27.10 -26.13 -21.23
N GLU A 140 -27.72 -26.95 -22.07
CA GLU A 140 -27.17 -28.26 -22.48
C GLU A 140 -25.93 -28.06 -23.36
N GLU A 141 -26.04 -27.24 -24.41
CA GLU A 141 -24.93 -26.93 -25.31
C GLU A 141 -23.77 -26.26 -24.55
N LEU A 142 -24.07 -25.29 -23.67
CA LEU A 142 -23.06 -24.62 -22.86
C LEU A 142 -22.34 -25.63 -21.93
N SER A 143 -23.07 -26.55 -21.32
CA SER A 143 -22.49 -27.58 -20.45
C SER A 143 -21.54 -28.50 -21.22
N LEU A 144 -21.94 -28.97 -22.39
CA LEU A 144 -21.08 -29.79 -23.27
C LEU A 144 -19.80 -29.04 -23.64
N LYS A 145 -19.91 -27.78 -24.06
CA LYS A 145 -18.74 -26.97 -24.42
C LYS A 145 -17.78 -26.72 -23.26
N ILE A 146 -18.29 -26.53 -22.05
CA ILE A 146 -17.47 -26.40 -20.83
C ILE A 146 -16.74 -27.72 -20.56
N GLN A 147 -17.43 -28.86 -20.67
CA GLN A 147 -16.84 -30.19 -20.46
C GLN A 147 -15.73 -30.49 -21.48
N GLU A 148 -15.98 -30.24 -22.77
CA GLU A 148 -15.00 -30.44 -23.85
C GLU A 148 -13.77 -29.55 -23.71
N ALA A 149 -13.95 -28.35 -23.15
CA ALA A 149 -12.88 -27.41 -22.86
C ALA A 149 -12.08 -27.79 -21.61
N ASN A 150 -12.63 -28.59 -20.69
CA ASN A 150 -12.02 -28.97 -19.42
C ASN A 150 -10.93 -30.05 -19.61
N LYS A 151 -9.83 -29.66 -20.26
CA LYS A 151 -8.65 -30.49 -20.53
C LYS A 151 -7.38 -29.66 -20.39
N LYS A 152 -6.23 -30.35 -20.30
CA LYS A 152 -4.91 -29.73 -20.18
C LYS A 152 -4.70 -28.63 -21.24
N GLY A 153 -4.24 -27.46 -20.82
CA GLY A 153 -4.03 -26.28 -21.67
C GLY A 153 -5.17 -25.25 -21.63
N LEU A 154 -6.27 -25.52 -20.92
CA LEU A 154 -7.36 -24.58 -20.68
C LEU A 154 -6.86 -23.29 -20.03
N TYR A 155 -6.01 -23.40 -19.01
CA TYR A 155 -5.52 -22.24 -18.24
C TYR A 155 -4.65 -21.33 -19.11
N LYS A 156 -3.77 -21.90 -19.93
CA LYS A 156 -2.97 -21.13 -20.90
C LYS A 156 -3.88 -20.40 -21.89
N ARG A 157 -4.84 -21.11 -22.47
CA ARG A 157 -5.79 -20.55 -23.44
C ARG A 157 -6.57 -19.36 -22.86
N ILE A 158 -7.07 -19.51 -21.64
CA ILE A 158 -7.89 -18.47 -21.01
C ILE A 158 -7.03 -17.33 -20.47
N LEU A 159 -6.07 -17.62 -19.59
CA LEU A 159 -5.28 -16.58 -18.91
C LEU A 159 -4.29 -15.92 -19.87
N LYS A 160 -3.47 -16.69 -20.60
CA LYS A 160 -2.40 -16.12 -21.44
C LYS A 160 -2.90 -15.64 -22.79
N ASP A 161 -3.70 -16.45 -23.48
CA ASP A 161 -4.01 -16.20 -24.89
C ASP A 161 -5.20 -15.25 -25.05
N LYS A 162 -6.27 -15.46 -24.27
CA LYS A 162 -7.51 -14.67 -24.30
C LYS A 162 -7.43 -13.44 -23.38
N ALA A 163 -7.17 -13.59 -22.09
CA ALA A 163 -7.14 -12.48 -21.12
C ALA A 163 -5.89 -11.60 -21.23
N LYS A 164 -4.81 -12.15 -21.83
CA LYS A 164 -3.47 -11.55 -21.88
C LYS A 164 -2.90 -11.28 -20.48
N ILE A 165 -3.14 -12.16 -19.53
CA ILE A 165 -2.53 -12.10 -18.19
C ILE A 165 -1.19 -12.81 -18.25
N ASP A 166 -0.12 -12.11 -17.85
CA ASP A 166 1.23 -12.66 -17.80
C ASP A 166 1.54 -13.37 -16.50
N LEU A 167 0.97 -12.93 -15.40
CA LEU A 167 1.21 -13.49 -14.09
C LEU A 167 0.04 -13.13 -13.19
N SER A 168 -0.39 -14.06 -12.35
CA SER A 168 -1.35 -13.82 -11.27
C SER A 168 -0.69 -14.07 -9.92
N ILE A 169 -0.95 -13.22 -8.94
CA ILE A 169 -0.48 -13.41 -7.57
C ILE A 169 -1.53 -14.21 -6.79
N GLN A 170 -1.17 -15.41 -6.36
CA GLN A 170 -2.05 -16.34 -5.65
C GLN A 170 -2.03 -16.12 -4.14
N ASP A 171 -3.20 -16.19 -3.53
CA ASP A 171 -3.37 -16.19 -2.08
C ASP A 171 -3.92 -17.54 -1.62
N MET A 172 -3.04 -18.54 -1.65
CA MET A 172 -3.33 -19.95 -1.35
C MET A 172 -2.32 -20.56 -0.36
N GLY A 173 -1.55 -19.72 0.33
CA GLY A 173 -0.53 -20.10 1.31
C GLY A 173 0.70 -20.80 0.71
N HIS A 174 1.47 -21.47 1.58
CA HIS A 174 2.67 -22.25 1.25
C HIS A 174 2.38 -23.40 0.27
N GLN A 175 2.36 -23.10 -1.02
CA GLN A 175 2.21 -24.08 -2.11
C GLN A 175 3.26 -23.87 -3.18
N LYS A 176 3.63 -24.95 -3.87
CA LYS A 176 4.51 -24.87 -5.04
C LYS A 176 3.66 -24.50 -6.26
N PHE A 177 3.79 -23.27 -6.72
CA PHE A 177 3.09 -22.81 -7.91
C PHE A 177 3.90 -23.01 -9.19
N ASP A 178 3.20 -23.15 -10.32
CA ASP A 178 3.82 -22.99 -11.63
C ASP A 178 4.22 -21.53 -11.83
N THR A 179 5.52 -21.26 -11.75
CA THR A 179 6.08 -19.91 -11.81
C THR A 179 5.93 -19.25 -13.19
N ALA A 180 5.54 -20.00 -14.22
CA ALA A 180 5.13 -19.45 -15.51
C ALA A 180 3.77 -18.75 -15.44
N PHE A 181 2.94 -19.09 -14.46
CA PHE A 181 1.62 -18.48 -14.24
C PHE A 181 1.55 -17.62 -13.00
N TYR A 182 2.29 -17.98 -11.95
CA TYR A 182 1.98 -17.46 -10.62
C TYR A 182 3.20 -16.99 -9.83
N ARG A 183 2.94 -16.03 -8.96
CA ARG A 183 3.66 -15.80 -7.69
C ARG A 183 2.64 -15.92 -6.57
N HIS A 184 3.05 -15.80 -5.32
CA HIS A 184 2.13 -15.90 -4.20
C HIS A 184 2.43 -14.93 -3.07
N VAL A 185 1.37 -14.62 -2.33
CA VAL A 185 1.43 -13.96 -1.04
C VAL A 185 1.13 -14.96 0.06
N GLU A 186 1.63 -14.68 1.26
CA GLU A 186 1.41 -15.52 2.45
C GLU A 186 0.55 -14.81 3.48
N ARG A 187 -0.23 -15.58 4.24
CA ARG A 187 -1.03 -15.09 5.36
C ARG A 187 -0.38 -15.51 6.67
N PHE A 188 -0.19 -14.55 7.56
CA PHE A 188 0.27 -14.77 8.94
C PHE A 188 -0.77 -14.29 9.97
N SER A 189 -1.96 -13.92 9.51
CA SER A 189 -3.03 -13.36 10.33
C SER A 189 -3.51 -14.32 11.43
N GLU A 190 -3.36 -15.62 11.19
CA GLU A 190 -3.63 -16.71 12.11
C GLU A 190 -2.74 -16.64 13.34
N PHE A 191 -1.46 -16.25 13.16
CA PHE A 191 -0.55 -16.03 14.29
C PHE A 191 -0.99 -14.85 15.16
N ALA A 192 -1.56 -13.81 14.55
CA ALA A 192 -2.04 -12.65 15.28
C ALA A 192 -3.32 -12.94 16.03
N MET A 193 -4.22 -13.77 15.51
CA MET A 193 -5.59 -13.97 16.02
C MET A 193 -5.72 -15.04 17.11
N VAL A 194 -4.62 -15.58 17.63
CA VAL A 194 -4.67 -16.60 18.68
C VAL A 194 -5.42 -16.11 19.92
N SER A 195 -6.26 -16.99 20.45
CA SER A 195 -7.13 -16.74 21.60
C SER A 195 -7.13 -17.87 22.63
N SER A 196 -6.48 -19.01 22.33
CA SER A 196 -6.38 -20.15 23.23
C SER A 196 -5.02 -20.86 23.15
N ALA A 197 -4.65 -21.58 24.21
CA ALA A 197 -3.46 -22.42 24.22
C ALA A 197 -3.50 -23.54 23.15
N SER A 198 -4.70 -24.05 22.82
CA SER A 198 -4.86 -25.05 21.77
C SER A 198 -4.52 -24.50 20.39
N GLU A 199 -5.01 -23.30 20.07
CA GLU A 199 -4.69 -22.64 18.79
C GLU A 199 -3.19 -22.38 18.65
N ILE A 200 -2.54 -21.90 19.73
CA ILE A 200 -1.08 -21.71 19.75
C ILE A 200 -0.36 -23.04 19.50
N LYS A 201 -0.80 -24.12 20.16
CA LYS A 201 -0.21 -25.46 19.99
C LYS A 201 -0.37 -25.96 18.56
N ASP A 202 -1.56 -25.80 17.97
CA ASP A 202 -1.85 -26.28 16.62
C ASP A 202 -1.06 -25.51 15.56
N LEU A 203 -0.94 -24.19 15.68
CA LEU A 203 -0.13 -23.36 14.80
C LEU A 203 1.36 -23.68 14.89
N CYS A 204 1.87 -23.98 16.09
CA CYS A 204 3.30 -24.25 16.30
C CYS A 204 3.68 -25.72 16.07
N LYS A 205 2.70 -26.62 15.93
CA LYS A 205 2.90 -28.06 15.73
C LYS A 205 3.84 -28.40 14.55
N PRO A 206 3.73 -27.77 13.35
CA PRO A 206 4.62 -28.06 12.23
C PRO A 206 6.11 -27.82 12.53
N HIS A 207 6.42 -26.94 13.48
CA HIS A 207 7.80 -26.57 13.83
C HIS A 207 8.36 -27.37 15.01
N ASN A 208 7.56 -28.27 15.61
CA ASN A 208 7.93 -29.14 16.74
C ASN A 208 8.57 -28.37 17.93
N GLN A 209 8.08 -27.15 18.21
CA GLN A 209 8.61 -26.29 19.26
C GLN A 209 7.61 -26.15 20.41
N SER A 210 8.09 -26.39 21.64
CA SER A 210 7.30 -26.13 22.85
C SER A 210 7.26 -24.63 23.14
N ILE A 211 6.06 -24.07 23.26
CA ILE A 211 5.85 -22.64 23.51
C ILE A 211 5.66 -22.41 25.01
N LYS A 212 6.65 -21.82 25.67
CA LYS A 212 6.61 -21.52 27.11
C LYS A 212 6.24 -20.07 27.41
N ASN A 213 6.46 -19.18 26.46
CA ASN A 213 6.26 -17.75 26.57
C ASN A 213 6.10 -17.14 25.16
N MET A 214 5.78 -15.85 25.11
CA MET A 214 5.58 -15.14 23.85
C MET A 214 6.86 -15.08 22.99
N ALA A 215 8.06 -15.04 23.60
CA ALA A 215 9.31 -15.01 22.84
C ALA A 215 9.52 -16.30 22.03
N ASP A 216 9.18 -17.47 22.58
CA ASP A 216 9.23 -18.73 21.83
C ASP A 216 8.22 -18.75 20.68
N TYR A 217 7.03 -18.18 20.88
CA TYR A 217 6.01 -18.03 19.85
C TYR A 217 6.47 -17.13 18.70
N LEU A 218 7.08 -15.99 19.00
CA LEU A 218 7.62 -15.07 17.99
C LEU A 218 8.79 -15.69 17.19
N LYS A 219 9.57 -16.60 17.78
CA LYS A 219 10.58 -17.37 17.04
C LYS A 219 9.93 -18.28 16.01
N VAL A 220 8.82 -18.92 16.35
CA VAL A 220 8.06 -19.75 15.40
C VAL A 220 7.50 -18.90 14.28
N LEU A 221 6.84 -17.77 14.60
CA LEU A 221 6.36 -16.82 13.60
C LEU A 221 7.47 -16.42 12.61
N ARG A 222 8.64 -16.02 13.09
CA ARG A 222 9.79 -15.68 12.22
C ARG A 222 10.23 -16.85 11.36
N LYS A 223 10.23 -18.08 11.91
CA LYS A 223 10.59 -19.29 11.16
C LYS A 223 9.59 -19.55 10.03
N THR A 224 8.29 -19.51 10.31
CA THR A 224 7.23 -19.64 9.29
C THR A 224 7.35 -18.55 8.23
N PHE A 225 7.61 -17.31 8.64
CA PHE A 225 7.84 -16.20 7.72
C PHE A 225 9.04 -16.45 6.79
N SER A 226 10.15 -16.92 7.36
CA SER A 226 11.36 -17.26 6.60
C SER A 226 11.12 -18.43 5.63
N GLU A 227 10.28 -19.40 5.99
CA GLU A 227 9.85 -20.47 5.09
C GLU A 227 9.04 -19.90 3.90
N GLY A 228 8.17 -18.91 4.14
CA GLY A 228 7.51 -18.11 3.11
C GLY A 228 8.50 -17.45 2.14
N ILE A 229 9.52 -16.76 2.66
CA ILE A 229 10.60 -16.16 1.84
C ILE A 229 11.28 -17.22 0.98
N ASN A 230 11.69 -18.34 1.59
CA ASN A 230 12.38 -19.41 0.89
C ASN A 230 11.51 -20.11 -0.17
N SER A 231 10.19 -20.06 -0.01
CA SER A 231 9.23 -20.56 -1.01
C SER A 231 9.01 -19.58 -2.18
N GLY A 232 9.50 -18.34 -2.08
CA GLY A 232 9.38 -17.31 -3.11
C GLY A 232 8.17 -16.39 -2.96
N MET A 233 7.67 -16.18 -1.73
CA MET A 233 6.59 -15.21 -1.49
C MET A 233 6.99 -13.81 -1.95
N VAL A 234 6.05 -13.09 -2.55
CA VAL A 234 6.27 -11.72 -3.07
C VAL A 234 5.55 -10.64 -2.26
N GLY A 235 4.88 -11.03 -1.18
CA GLY A 235 4.19 -10.11 -0.28
C GLY A 235 3.41 -10.86 0.80
N VAL A 236 2.82 -10.08 1.70
CA VAL A 236 1.97 -10.60 2.79
C VAL A 236 0.53 -10.18 2.59
N LYS A 237 -0.43 -11.06 2.89
CA LYS A 237 -1.86 -10.75 2.89
C LYS A 237 -2.40 -10.67 4.32
N ILE A 238 -3.13 -9.60 4.59
CA ILE A 238 -3.95 -9.42 5.78
C ILE A 238 -5.43 -9.35 5.38
N ALA A 239 -6.18 -10.38 5.74
CA ALA A 239 -7.63 -10.47 5.49
C ALA A 239 -8.46 -10.37 6.79
N LEU A 240 -7.95 -9.66 7.80
CA LEU A 240 -8.56 -9.62 9.13
C LEU A 240 -9.88 -8.86 9.23
N ALA A 241 -10.25 -8.07 8.22
CA ALA A 241 -11.48 -7.29 8.22
C ALA A 241 -12.75 -8.16 8.36
N TYR A 242 -12.71 -9.42 7.93
CA TYR A 242 -13.78 -10.40 8.15
C TYR A 242 -13.98 -10.77 9.63
N LYS A 243 -12.93 -10.62 10.46
CA LYS A 243 -12.93 -11.05 11.87
C LYS A 243 -13.03 -9.88 12.85
N ARG A 244 -12.44 -8.73 12.51
CA ARG A 244 -12.34 -7.57 13.40
C ARG A 244 -12.04 -6.28 12.64
N ILE A 245 -12.23 -5.15 13.32
CA ILE A 245 -11.85 -3.83 12.81
C ILE A 245 -10.34 -3.76 12.48
N LEU A 246 -10.01 -3.17 11.33
CA LEU A 246 -8.64 -2.91 10.87
C LEU A 246 -8.00 -1.70 11.59
N LYS A 247 -8.08 -1.69 12.92
CA LYS A 247 -7.46 -0.69 13.79
C LYS A 247 -6.58 -1.38 14.82
N PHE A 248 -5.27 -1.20 14.68
CA PHE A 248 -4.23 -1.89 15.46
C PHE A 248 -3.46 -0.85 16.27
N GLU A 249 -3.64 -0.84 17.59
CA GLU A 249 -3.01 0.15 18.46
C GLU A 249 -1.58 -0.28 18.84
N ASN A 250 -0.71 0.70 19.15
CA ASN A 250 0.61 0.40 19.72
C ASN A 250 0.44 -0.10 21.17
N VAL A 251 0.73 -1.38 21.39
CA VAL A 251 0.62 -2.05 22.70
C VAL A 251 2.02 -2.35 23.24
N SER A 252 2.24 -2.17 24.55
CA SER A 252 3.52 -2.48 25.15
C SER A 252 3.79 -3.98 25.18
N LYS A 253 5.07 -4.35 25.12
CA LYS A 253 5.48 -5.76 25.18
C LYS A 253 5.03 -6.42 26.48
N GLU A 254 5.12 -5.70 27.59
CA GLU A 254 4.76 -6.19 28.93
C GLU A 254 3.28 -6.57 28.99
N LYS A 255 2.41 -5.73 28.43
CA LYS A 255 0.97 -6.00 28.37
C LYS A 255 0.67 -7.20 27.47
N ALA A 256 1.32 -7.30 26.31
CA ALA A 256 1.15 -8.43 25.43
C ALA A 256 1.63 -9.75 26.07
N GLU A 257 2.76 -9.73 26.79
CA GLU A 257 3.29 -10.89 27.52
C GLU A 257 2.38 -11.34 28.67
N GLU A 258 1.79 -10.40 29.40
CA GLU A 258 0.78 -10.67 30.43
C GLU A 258 -0.40 -11.44 29.81
N VAL A 259 -1.02 -10.89 28.77
CA VAL A 259 -2.19 -11.49 28.12
C VAL A 259 -1.84 -12.85 27.49
N PHE A 260 -0.69 -12.97 26.83
CA PHE A 260 -0.23 -14.23 26.25
C PHE A 260 -0.03 -15.30 27.32
N SER A 261 0.50 -14.93 28.48
CA SER A 261 0.69 -15.85 29.62
C SER A 261 -0.64 -16.33 30.19
N LEU A 262 -1.64 -15.45 30.26
CA LEU A 262 -3.01 -15.83 30.65
C LEU A 262 -3.59 -16.88 29.68
N ILE A 263 -3.42 -16.67 28.36
CA ILE A 263 -3.86 -17.63 27.33
C ILE A 263 -3.17 -18.99 27.50
N LEU A 264 -1.84 -19.01 27.67
CA LEU A 264 -1.09 -20.26 27.87
C LEU A 264 -1.55 -21.03 29.10
N ASN A 265 -1.91 -20.32 30.17
CA ASN A 265 -2.42 -20.89 31.41
C ASN A 265 -3.92 -21.24 31.36
N ASN A 266 -4.57 -21.13 30.19
CA ASN A 266 -6.01 -21.30 30.00
C ASN A 266 -6.87 -20.44 30.95
N SER A 267 -6.38 -19.25 31.31
CA SER A 267 -7.12 -18.26 32.09
C SER A 267 -8.07 -17.46 31.19
N SER A 268 -9.15 -16.92 31.75
CA SER A 268 -10.07 -16.08 30.96
C SER A 268 -9.42 -14.76 30.58
N VAL A 269 -9.54 -14.36 29.31
CA VAL A 269 -9.08 -13.07 28.79
C VAL A 269 -10.29 -12.34 28.22
N ASN A 270 -10.47 -11.07 28.59
CA ASN A 270 -11.55 -10.26 28.04
C ASN A 270 -11.23 -9.83 26.59
N SER A 271 -12.23 -9.32 25.87
CA SER A 271 -12.07 -8.95 24.46
C SER A 271 -11.09 -7.81 24.22
N GLU A 272 -10.95 -6.87 25.16
CA GLU A 272 -10.04 -5.73 25.05
C GLU A 272 -8.58 -6.15 25.19
N ASP A 273 -8.27 -6.97 26.20
CA ASP A 273 -6.96 -7.56 26.41
C ASP A 273 -6.56 -8.48 25.26
N LEU A 274 -7.50 -9.32 24.78
CA LEU A 274 -7.26 -10.17 23.62
C LEU A 274 -6.97 -9.33 22.37
N LYS A 275 -7.76 -8.26 22.14
CA LYS A 275 -7.50 -7.31 21.06
C LYS A 275 -6.10 -6.69 21.19
N ALA A 276 -5.68 -6.32 22.40
CA ALA A 276 -4.36 -5.73 22.64
C ALA A 276 -3.22 -6.68 22.27
N LEU A 277 -3.33 -7.97 22.61
CA LEU A 277 -2.37 -8.99 22.15
C LEU A 277 -2.36 -9.12 20.62
N GLN A 278 -3.53 -9.18 20.00
CA GLN A 278 -3.65 -9.30 18.54
C GLN A 278 -3.05 -8.08 17.81
N ASP A 279 -3.25 -6.88 18.36
CA ASP A 279 -2.65 -5.63 17.85
C ASP A 279 -1.12 -5.73 17.92
N TYR A 280 -0.59 -6.10 19.09
CA TYR A 280 0.85 -6.29 19.28
C TYR A 280 1.43 -7.30 18.27
N LEU A 281 0.76 -8.43 18.05
CA LEU A 281 1.23 -9.46 17.13
C LEU A 281 1.18 -9.03 15.66
N ILE A 282 0.23 -8.17 15.27
CA ILE A 282 0.23 -7.55 13.94
C ILE A 282 1.45 -6.66 13.75
N HIS A 283 1.80 -5.85 14.74
CA HIS A 283 3.05 -5.07 14.70
C HIS A 283 4.28 -5.98 14.54
N ARG A 284 4.33 -7.14 15.22
CA ARG A 284 5.43 -8.11 15.04
C ARG A 284 5.47 -8.76 13.65
N ILE A 285 4.33 -8.93 12.98
CA ILE A 285 4.28 -9.37 11.58
C ILE A 285 4.79 -8.24 10.67
N LEU A 286 4.39 -7.00 10.90
CA LEU A 286 4.84 -5.84 10.12
C LEU A 286 6.34 -5.58 10.30
N ASP A 287 6.90 -5.81 11.48
CA ASP A 287 8.36 -5.73 11.69
C ASP A 287 9.11 -6.72 10.78
N LEU A 288 8.57 -7.93 10.56
CA LEU A 288 9.14 -8.91 9.63
C LEU A 288 8.95 -8.48 8.17
N VAL A 289 7.79 -7.94 7.83
CA VAL A 289 7.52 -7.40 6.49
C VAL A 289 8.53 -6.30 6.14
N ASP A 290 8.80 -5.37 7.06
CA ASP A 290 9.77 -4.29 6.88
C ASP A 290 11.20 -4.85 6.77
N GLU A 291 11.58 -5.78 7.66
CA GLU A 291 12.91 -6.43 7.63
C GLU A 291 13.19 -7.15 6.30
N PHE A 292 12.19 -7.84 5.76
CA PHE A 292 12.31 -8.57 4.49
C PHE A 292 11.87 -7.75 3.28
N ASP A 293 11.51 -6.48 3.47
CA ASP A 293 11.23 -5.51 2.42
C ASP A 293 10.15 -6.02 1.42
N LEU A 294 9.03 -6.45 2.00
CA LEU A 294 7.87 -6.96 1.29
C LEU A 294 6.70 -5.97 1.33
N PRO A 295 5.86 -5.94 0.29
CA PRO A 295 4.59 -5.23 0.34
C PRO A 295 3.53 -6.01 1.14
N VAL A 296 2.50 -5.31 1.61
CA VAL A 296 1.35 -5.90 2.32
C VAL A 296 0.05 -5.59 1.59
N GLN A 297 -0.63 -6.64 1.15
CA GLN A 297 -2.01 -6.57 0.68
C GLN A 297 -2.96 -6.58 1.89
N ILE A 298 -3.82 -5.56 2.03
CA ILE A 298 -4.82 -5.51 3.10
C ILE A 298 -6.21 -5.52 2.47
N HIS A 299 -7.04 -6.46 2.92
CA HIS A 299 -8.45 -6.57 2.52
C HIS A 299 -9.26 -5.39 3.06
N THR A 300 -9.47 -4.37 2.24
CA THR A 300 -10.33 -3.22 2.55
C THR A 300 -11.57 -3.21 1.66
N GLY A 301 -12.63 -2.51 2.07
CA GLY A 301 -13.86 -2.42 1.27
C GLY A 301 -14.77 -3.65 1.36
N LEU A 302 -15.39 -4.09 0.27
CA LEU A 302 -16.42 -5.13 0.31
C LEU A 302 -15.86 -6.46 0.85
N HIS A 303 -16.71 -7.21 1.56
CA HIS A 303 -16.42 -8.57 2.03
C HIS A 303 -17.21 -9.58 1.20
N ALA A 304 -16.58 -10.70 0.87
CA ALA A 304 -17.22 -11.83 0.22
C ALA A 304 -18.23 -12.51 1.15
N GLY A 305 -19.21 -13.17 0.56
CA GLY A 305 -20.28 -13.87 1.24
C GLY A 305 -21.43 -12.98 1.70
N ASN A 306 -22.49 -13.63 2.17
CA ASN A 306 -23.70 -12.95 2.66
C ASN A 306 -23.65 -12.75 4.19
N GLY A 307 -23.39 -11.52 4.62
CA GLY A 307 -23.44 -11.07 6.01
C GLY A 307 -22.05 -10.78 6.60
N ASN A 308 -21.75 -9.49 6.81
CA ASN A 308 -20.45 -9.02 7.33
C ASN A 308 -20.60 -7.67 8.04
N ILE A 309 -19.68 -7.33 8.94
CA ILE A 309 -19.56 -5.98 9.53
C ILE A 309 -18.73 -5.11 8.57
N ILE A 310 -19.41 -4.36 7.70
CA ILE A 310 -18.78 -3.62 6.60
C ILE A 310 -17.76 -2.59 7.09
N THR A 311 -17.99 -1.95 8.24
CA THR A 311 -17.08 -0.93 8.77
C THR A 311 -15.73 -1.47 9.21
N ASN A 312 -15.59 -2.79 9.41
CA ASN A 312 -14.31 -3.37 9.80
C ASN A 312 -13.23 -3.15 8.74
N SER A 313 -13.61 -3.06 7.46
CA SER A 313 -12.71 -2.94 6.31
C SER A 313 -12.47 -1.50 5.86
N LYS A 314 -12.90 -0.50 6.65
CA LYS A 314 -12.74 0.91 6.33
C LYS A 314 -11.25 1.29 6.29
N PRO A 315 -10.71 1.78 5.16
CA PRO A 315 -9.27 1.95 4.97
C PRO A 315 -8.65 3.01 5.89
N THR A 316 -9.42 4.02 6.33
CA THR A 316 -8.91 5.07 7.23
C THR A 316 -8.52 4.56 8.61
N HIS A 317 -8.96 3.37 9.01
CA HIS A 317 -8.56 2.77 10.29
C HIS A 317 -7.08 2.40 10.34
N LEU A 318 -6.42 2.27 9.18
CA LEU A 318 -5.02 1.86 9.05
C LEU A 318 -4.03 3.04 9.03
N ALA A 319 -4.50 4.29 9.10
CA ALA A 319 -3.64 5.47 8.96
C ALA A 319 -2.47 5.48 9.96
N ASN A 320 -2.68 4.93 11.16
CA ASN A 320 -1.63 4.81 12.17
C ASN A 320 -0.50 3.85 11.74
N LEU A 321 -0.82 2.76 11.04
CA LEU A 321 0.19 1.84 10.52
C LEU A 321 1.00 2.46 9.39
N PHE A 322 0.38 3.27 8.53
CA PHE A 322 1.10 3.94 7.45
C PHE A 322 2.15 4.93 7.98
N MET A 323 1.82 5.60 9.09
CA MET A 323 2.73 6.51 9.80
C MET A 323 3.84 5.77 10.56
N GLU A 324 3.51 4.66 11.20
CA GLU A 324 4.47 3.86 11.99
C GLU A 324 5.47 3.12 11.09
N TYR A 325 5.03 2.62 9.93
CA TYR A 325 5.82 1.80 9.01
C TYR A 325 6.01 2.47 7.64
N PRO A 326 6.73 3.60 7.54
CA PRO A 326 6.93 4.31 6.28
C PRO A 326 7.74 3.53 5.24
N GLY A 327 8.45 2.47 5.65
CA GLY A 327 9.21 1.58 4.76
C GLY A 327 8.38 0.46 4.10
N ILE A 328 7.16 0.19 4.58
CA ILE A 328 6.29 -0.87 4.05
C ILE A 328 5.33 -0.30 3.02
N ASP A 329 5.29 -0.88 1.82
CA ASP A 329 4.27 -0.59 0.82
C ASP A 329 2.93 -1.29 1.17
N PHE A 330 1.94 -0.49 1.58
CA PHE A 330 0.59 -0.95 1.90
C PHE A 330 -0.34 -0.86 0.69
N ILE A 331 -0.88 -2.00 0.27
CA ILE A 331 -1.73 -2.14 -0.89
C ILE A 331 -3.17 -2.38 -0.43
N LEU A 332 -4.03 -1.38 -0.63
CA LEU A 332 -5.41 -1.41 -0.15
C LEU A 332 -6.36 -1.86 -1.25
N PHE A 333 -7.03 -2.98 -0.98
CA PHE A 333 -7.79 -3.74 -1.95
C PHE A 333 -9.20 -3.20 -2.22
N HIS A 334 -9.79 -3.73 -3.30
CA HIS A 334 -11.20 -3.61 -3.66
C HIS A 334 -11.65 -2.18 -3.92
N GLY A 335 -10.70 -1.34 -4.33
CA GLY A 335 -10.88 0.08 -4.51
C GLY A 335 -11.47 0.75 -3.27
N GLY A 336 -11.34 0.13 -2.10
CA GLY A 336 -11.93 0.55 -0.84
C GLY A 336 -13.46 0.55 -0.80
N TYR A 337 -14.19 -0.11 -1.71
CA TYR A 337 -15.66 0.04 -1.82
C TYR A 337 -16.39 -0.08 -0.47
N PRO A 338 -17.20 0.91 -0.03
CA PRO A 338 -17.63 2.11 -0.77
C PRO A 338 -16.79 3.39 -0.54
N TYR A 339 -15.65 3.30 0.14
CA TYR A 339 -14.81 4.38 0.67
C TYR A 339 -13.80 5.00 -0.33
N GLY A 340 -14.11 5.07 -1.62
CA GLY A 340 -13.13 5.41 -2.66
C GLY A 340 -12.45 6.80 -2.52
N GLY A 341 -13.18 7.82 -2.05
CA GLY A 341 -12.61 9.14 -1.80
C GLY A 341 -11.69 9.19 -0.58
N GLU A 342 -12.02 8.42 0.47
CA GLU A 342 -11.13 8.25 1.62
C GLU A 342 -9.85 7.53 1.21
N LEU A 343 -9.98 6.48 0.38
CA LEU A 343 -8.84 5.76 -0.19
C LEU A 343 -7.95 6.68 -1.04
N ALA A 344 -8.54 7.54 -1.88
CA ALA A 344 -7.81 8.55 -2.65
C ALA A 344 -6.96 9.45 -1.75
N THR A 345 -7.57 9.91 -0.65
CA THR A 345 -6.91 10.79 0.33
C THR A 345 -5.72 10.08 0.97
N LEU A 346 -5.87 8.82 1.37
CA LEU A 346 -4.77 8.05 1.96
C LEU A 346 -3.63 7.85 0.95
N ALA A 347 -3.93 7.40 -0.27
CA ALA A 347 -2.93 7.18 -1.31
C ALA A 347 -2.24 8.47 -1.77
N LYS A 348 -2.91 9.62 -1.68
CA LYS A 348 -2.31 10.94 -1.94
C LYS A 348 -1.38 11.40 -0.82
N ASN A 349 -1.77 11.20 0.44
CA ASN A 349 -1.05 11.72 1.60
C ASN A 349 0.13 10.85 2.02
N PHE A 350 0.01 9.53 1.91
CA PHE A 350 1.03 8.59 2.40
C PHE A 350 1.85 8.03 1.24
N PRO A 351 3.17 8.26 1.15
CA PRO A 351 4.01 7.76 0.06
C PRO A 351 3.91 6.25 -0.14
N ASN A 352 3.75 5.51 0.96
CA ASN A 352 3.75 4.06 1.03
C ASN A 352 2.34 3.41 0.94
N VAL A 353 1.30 4.15 0.53
CA VAL A 353 -0.08 3.62 0.38
C VAL A 353 -0.50 3.56 -1.09
N TYR A 354 -0.91 2.38 -1.55
CA TYR A 354 -1.28 2.09 -2.94
C TYR A 354 -2.75 1.69 -3.04
N ILE A 355 -3.37 2.07 -4.16
CA ILE A 355 -4.73 1.67 -4.53
C ILE A 355 -4.64 0.42 -5.37
N ASP A 356 -5.37 -0.63 -4.97
CA ASP A 356 -5.56 -1.82 -5.79
C ASP A 356 -7.05 -2.02 -6.11
N MET A 357 -7.35 -2.13 -7.40
CA MET A 357 -8.70 -2.29 -7.94
C MET A 357 -9.14 -3.75 -8.07
N CYS A 358 -8.39 -4.68 -7.49
CA CYS A 358 -8.76 -6.08 -7.34
C CYS A 358 -10.25 -6.23 -7.00
N TRP A 359 -11.00 -7.08 -7.72
CA TRP A 359 -12.45 -7.30 -7.56
C TRP A 359 -13.39 -6.13 -7.93
N THR A 360 -12.90 -4.90 -8.03
CA THR A 360 -13.73 -3.67 -8.02
C THR A 360 -14.72 -3.56 -9.18
N TYR A 361 -14.34 -3.98 -10.39
CA TYR A 361 -15.18 -3.81 -11.60
C TYR A 361 -16.43 -4.67 -11.59
N VAL A 362 -16.35 -5.85 -10.97
CA VAL A 362 -17.50 -6.76 -10.84
C VAL A 362 -18.32 -6.50 -9.57
N ILE A 363 -17.76 -5.79 -8.57
CA ILE A 363 -18.56 -5.19 -7.49
C ILE A 363 -19.48 -4.11 -8.09
N SER A 364 -18.91 -3.13 -8.79
CA SER A 364 -19.67 -2.06 -9.44
C SER A 364 -18.87 -1.41 -10.57
N PRO A 365 -19.29 -1.60 -11.84
CA PRO A 365 -18.70 -0.91 -12.98
C PRO A 365 -18.69 0.61 -12.84
N SER A 366 -19.79 1.19 -12.35
CA SER A 366 -19.94 2.65 -12.20
C SER A 366 -19.09 3.20 -11.07
N TYR A 367 -18.92 2.47 -9.97
CA TYR A 367 -17.98 2.86 -8.91
C TYR A 367 -16.56 2.90 -9.45
N SER A 368 -16.17 1.87 -10.21
CA SER A 368 -14.84 1.73 -10.80
C SER A 368 -14.56 2.86 -11.80
N GLU A 369 -15.51 3.17 -12.68
CA GLU A 369 -15.42 4.28 -13.62
C GLU A 369 -15.25 5.63 -12.89
N ARG A 370 -16.15 5.91 -11.94
CA ARG A 370 -16.14 7.17 -11.17
C ARG A 370 -14.81 7.38 -10.46
N TYR A 371 -14.35 6.39 -9.70
CA TYR A 371 -13.16 6.57 -8.88
C TYR A 371 -11.87 6.45 -9.67
N LEU A 372 -11.79 5.64 -10.73
CA LEU A 372 -10.61 5.68 -11.60
C LEU A 372 -10.47 7.04 -12.29
N HIS A 373 -11.59 7.64 -12.70
CA HIS A 373 -11.59 8.99 -13.29
C HIS A 373 -11.02 10.05 -12.32
N GLU A 374 -11.42 10.00 -11.05
CA GLU A 374 -10.96 10.91 -10.00
C GLU A 374 -9.52 10.60 -9.52
N TRP A 375 -9.17 9.33 -9.38
CA TRP A 375 -7.86 8.91 -8.88
C TRP A 375 -6.72 9.25 -9.84
N ILE A 376 -6.95 9.21 -11.16
CA ILE A 376 -5.95 9.65 -12.16
C ILE A 376 -5.57 11.13 -11.96
N GLU A 377 -6.45 11.94 -11.39
CA GLU A 377 -6.21 13.36 -11.12
C GLU A 377 -5.62 13.59 -9.72
N THR A 378 -6.05 12.76 -8.78
CA THR A 378 -5.78 12.97 -7.35
C THR A 378 -4.48 12.30 -6.92
N VAL A 379 -4.24 11.07 -7.38
CA VAL A 379 -3.17 10.17 -6.92
C VAL A 379 -2.15 9.98 -8.05
N PRO A 380 -0.83 9.99 -7.76
CA PRO A 380 0.16 9.61 -8.75
C PRO A 380 -0.14 8.26 -9.40
N ALA A 381 -0.13 8.20 -10.74
CA ALA A 381 -0.55 7.00 -11.47
C ALA A 381 0.29 5.75 -11.14
N ASN A 382 1.53 5.92 -10.67
CA ASN A 382 2.39 4.82 -10.24
C ASN A 382 1.93 4.15 -8.94
N LYS A 383 0.87 4.67 -8.29
CA LYS A 383 0.30 4.16 -7.05
C LYS A 383 -1.05 3.47 -7.22
N ILE A 384 -1.45 3.22 -8.47
CA ILE A 384 -2.73 2.59 -8.81
C ILE A 384 -2.43 1.27 -9.54
N MET A 385 -2.86 0.15 -8.97
CA MET A 385 -2.89 -1.14 -9.65
C MET A 385 -4.33 -1.45 -10.04
N ALA A 386 -4.58 -1.51 -11.34
CA ALA A 386 -5.93 -1.47 -11.87
C ALA A 386 -6.55 -2.86 -12.06
N PHE A 387 -5.88 -3.97 -11.72
CA PHE A 387 -6.49 -5.29 -11.89
C PHE A 387 -5.95 -6.36 -10.93
N GLY A 388 -6.89 -7.00 -10.25
CA GLY A 388 -6.77 -8.29 -9.59
C GLY A 388 -8.11 -9.01 -9.74
N GLY A 389 -8.14 -10.27 -10.17
CA GLY A 389 -9.42 -10.91 -10.47
C GLY A 389 -10.21 -11.30 -9.22
N ASP A 390 -9.52 -11.80 -8.19
CA ASP A 390 -10.09 -12.33 -6.94
C ASP A 390 -11.04 -13.52 -7.15
N TYR A 391 -10.73 -14.42 -8.07
CA TYR A 391 -11.57 -15.58 -8.39
C TYR A 391 -10.89 -16.91 -8.09
N SER A 392 -11.72 -17.95 -7.99
CA SER A 392 -11.29 -19.34 -7.82
C SER A 392 -11.31 -20.16 -9.11
N PHE A 393 -11.72 -19.57 -10.24
CA PHE A 393 -11.75 -20.22 -11.56
C PHE A 393 -11.50 -19.26 -12.72
N VAL A 394 -10.79 -19.75 -13.74
CA VAL A 394 -10.19 -18.92 -14.81
C VAL A 394 -11.19 -18.24 -15.74
N GLU A 395 -12.37 -18.81 -15.95
CA GLU A 395 -13.41 -18.23 -16.81
C GLU A 395 -13.89 -16.88 -16.28
N ALA A 396 -14.07 -16.77 -14.96
CA ALA A 396 -14.46 -15.52 -14.33
C ALA A 396 -13.33 -14.49 -14.32
N VAL A 397 -12.07 -14.92 -14.15
CA VAL A 397 -10.90 -14.04 -14.31
C VAL A 397 -10.89 -13.38 -15.69
N TYR A 398 -11.11 -14.17 -16.75
CA TYR A 398 -11.21 -13.64 -18.10
C TYR A 398 -12.34 -12.61 -18.22
N ALA A 399 -13.56 -12.97 -17.81
CA ALA A 399 -14.72 -12.10 -17.92
C ALA A 399 -14.54 -10.78 -17.12
N HIS A 400 -13.95 -10.86 -15.93
CA HIS A 400 -13.60 -9.69 -15.13
C HIS A 400 -12.56 -8.82 -15.84
N SER A 401 -11.52 -9.42 -16.44
CA SER A 401 -10.51 -8.66 -17.22
C SER A 401 -11.11 -7.92 -18.41
N VAL A 402 -12.15 -8.48 -19.05
CA VAL A 402 -12.90 -7.81 -20.13
C VAL A 402 -13.62 -6.58 -19.60
N MET A 403 -14.31 -6.70 -18.46
CA MET A 403 -14.99 -5.56 -17.81
C MET A 403 -13.98 -4.47 -17.42
N ALA A 404 -12.87 -4.86 -16.79
CA ALA A 404 -11.81 -3.94 -16.39
C ALA A 404 -11.26 -3.14 -17.59
N ARG A 405 -10.89 -3.83 -18.69
CA ARG A 405 -10.36 -3.18 -19.90
C ARG A 405 -11.37 -2.21 -20.52
N GLN A 406 -12.65 -2.57 -20.58
CA GLN A 406 -13.69 -1.70 -21.12
C GLN A 406 -13.84 -0.43 -20.29
N ILE A 407 -13.85 -0.55 -18.96
CA ILE A 407 -14.01 0.59 -18.05
C ILE A 407 -12.77 1.49 -18.09
N ILE A 408 -11.57 0.91 -18.02
CA ILE A 408 -10.31 1.66 -18.13
C ILE A 408 -10.23 2.40 -19.46
N ALA A 409 -10.56 1.74 -20.57
CA ALA A 409 -10.59 2.39 -21.89
C ALA A 409 -11.60 3.53 -21.93
N LYS A 410 -12.80 3.34 -21.38
CA LYS A 410 -13.83 4.38 -21.30
C LYS A 410 -13.33 5.62 -20.54
N VAL A 411 -12.72 5.43 -19.37
CA VAL A 411 -12.18 6.53 -18.55
C VAL A 411 -11.07 7.27 -19.28
N LEU A 412 -10.09 6.55 -19.83
CA LEU A 412 -8.94 7.17 -20.49
C LEU A 412 -9.33 7.87 -21.80
N ILE A 413 -10.28 7.32 -22.56
CA ILE A 413 -10.84 7.98 -23.74
C ILE A 413 -11.55 9.26 -23.35
N ALA A 414 -12.34 9.25 -22.26
CA ALA A 414 -13.00 10.47 -21.77
C ALA A 414 -11.96 11.54 -21.39
N LYS A 415 -10.90 11.20 -20.66
CA LYS A 415 -9.81 12.13 -20.32
C LYS A 415 -9.14 12.76 -21.55
N VAL A 416 -8.97 11.99 -22.63
CA VAL A 416 -8.39 12.51 -23.88
C VAL A 416 -9.40 13.35 -24.66
N ALA A 417 -10.67 12.96 -24.68
CA ALA A 417 -11.74 13.74 -25.30
C ALA A 417 -11.90 15.12 -24.63
N ASP A 418 -11.79 15.13 -23.30
CA ASP A 418 -11.83 16.33 -22.46
C ASP A 418 -10.50 17.09 -22.43
N ARG A 419 -9.52 16.70 -23.26
CA ARG A 419 -8.22 17.37 -23.41
C ARG A 419 -7.46 17.54 -22.10
N TYR A 420 -7.67 16.62 -21.17
CA TYR A 420 -6.91 16.54 -19.93
C TYR A 420 -5.61 15.76 -20.13
N LEU A 421 -5.66 14.71 -20.95
CA LEU A 421 -4.52 13.90 -21.35
C LEU A 421 -4.34 13.92 -22.86
N THR A 422 -3.09 13.81 -23.31
CA THR A 422 -2.78 13.39 -24.67
C THR A 422 -3.11 11.90 -24.86
N GLU A 423 -3.24 11.48 -26.12
CA GLU A 423 -3.39 10.05 -26.46
C GLU A 423 -2.23 9.20 -25.92
N GLN A 424 -1.00 9.73 -25.96
CA GLN A 424 0.17 8.99 -25.49
C GLN A 424 0.18 8.83 -23.97
N GLU A 425 -0.13 9.88 -23.21
CA GLU A 425 -0.24 9.80 -21.75
C GLU A 425 -1.30 8.80 -21.32
N ALA A 426 -2.45 8.75 -22.00
CA ALA A 426 -3.48 7.75 -21.73
C ALA A 426 -2.97 6.31 -21.93
N ILE A 427 -2.19 6.06 -23.00
CA ILE A 427 -1.59 4.75 -23.27
C ILE A 427 -0.53 4.40 -22.23
N ASP A 428 0.30 5.37 -21.84
CA ASP A 428 1.36 5.18 -20.85
C ASP A 428 0.77 4.89 -19.46
N ILE A 429 -0.26 5.64 -19.04
CA ILE A 429 -1.00 5.38 -17.80
C ILE A 429 -1.64 3.99 -17.83
N ALA A 430 -2.27 3.59 -18.94
CA ALA A 430 -2.85 2.25 -19.03
C ALA A 430 -1.82 1.15 -18.82
N LYS A 431 -0.62 1.31 -19.40
CA LYS A 431 0.49 0.37 -19.25
C LYS A 431 1.00 0.33 -17.81
N MET A 432 1.10 1.51 -17.18
CA MET A 432 1.52 1.67 -15.80
C MET A 432 0.57 0.93 -14.83
N ILE A 433 -0.73 1.21 -14.90
CA ILE A 433 -1.71 0.70 -13.94
C ILE A 433 -2.09 -0.76 -14.16
N LEU A 434 -2.02 -1.29 -15.39
CA LEU A 434 -2.34 -2.70 -15.69
C LEU A 434 -1.13 -3.64 -15.54
N ARG A 435 0.09 -3.10 -15.39
CA ARG A 435 1.30 -3.91 -15.45
C ARG A 435 2.45 -3.38 -14.61
N GLU A 436 2.98 -2.21 -14.94
CA GLU A 436 4.32 -1.80 -14.48
C GLU A 436 4.34 -1.57 -12.97
N ASN A 437 3.28 -1.00 -12.41
CA ASN A 437 3.16 -0.77 -10.97
C ASN A 437 3.21 -2.06 -10.17
N ALA A 438 2.47 -3.09 -10.60
CA ALA A 438 2.48 -4.38 -9.93
C ALA A 438 3.85 -5.08 -10.04
N ILE A 439 4.56 -4.94 -11.17
CA ILE A 439 5.93 -5.45 -11.30
C ILE A 439 6.86 -4.80 -10.28
N GLN A 440 6.77 -3.47 -10.13
CA GLN A 440 7.62 -2.70 -9.24
C GLN A 440 7.32 -3.00 -7.78
N VAL A 441 6.06 -2.86 -7.36
CA VAL A 441 5.63 -3.00 -5.96
C VAL A 441 5.86 -4.42 -5.44
N PHE A 442 5.55 -5.46 -6.22
CA PHE A 442 5.78 -6.86 -5.83
C PHE A 442 7.17 -7.39 -6.22
N ASN A 443 8.05 -6.54 -6.74
CA ASN A 443 9.42 -6.92 -7.08
C ASN A 443 9.52 -8.18 -7.97
N LEU A 444 8.63 -8.33 -8.96
CA LEU A 444 8.39 -9.62 -9.64
C LEU A 444 9.57 -10.11 -10.50
N TYR A 445 10.45 -9.19 -10.94
CA TYR A 445 11.60 -9.47 -11.79
C TYR A 445 12.91 -8.88 -11.23
N GLY A 446 12.94 -8.56 -9.93
CA GLY A 446 14.05 -7.84 -9.30
C GLY A 446 13.78 -6.34 -9.17
N LYS A 447 14.40 -5.72 -8.16
CA LYS A 447 14.10 -4.33 -7.80
C LYS A 447 14.52 -3.45 -8.95
N THR A 448 13.54 -2.73 -9.49
CA THR A 448 13.75 -1.67 -10.45
C THR A 448 13.12 -0.43 -9.85
N ASP A 449 13.96 0.46 -9.35
CA ASP A 449 13.50 1.78 -8.96
C ASP A 449 13.15 2.56 -10.25
N LEU A 450 12.08 3.35 -10.21
CA LEU A 450 11.78 4.31 -11.27
C LEU A 450 13.02 5.17 -11.58
N PHE A 451 13.78 5.50 -10.54
CA PHE A 451 14.99 6.30 -10.60
C PHE A 451 16.22 5.53 -11.12
N ASP A 452 16.18 4.19 -11.17
CA ASP A 452 17.28 3.39 -11.75
C ASP A 452 17.45 3.67 -13.24
N ASN A 453 16.43 4.18 -13.95
CA ASN A 453 16.55 4.52 -15.37
C ASN A 453 16.94 5.99 -15.61
N VAL A 454 17.05 6.79 -14.56
CA VAL A 454 17.37 8.21 -14.66
C VAL A 454 18.86 8.38 -14.92
N LYS A 455 19.20 8.71 -16.17
CA LYS A 455 20.59 8.81 -16.66
C LYS A 455 21.49 9.71 -15.81
N VAL A 456 20.98 10.82 -15.28
CA VAL A 456 21.80 11.75 -14.49
C VAL A 456 22.28 11.15 -13.16
N LEU A 457 21.50 10.25 -12.55
CA LEU A 457 21.87 9.59 -11.29
C LEU A 457 22.98 8.54 -11.48
N LYS A 458 23.22 8.08 -12.72
CA LYS A 458 24.30 7.16 -13.07
C LYS A 458 25.58 7.86 -13.51
N LYS A 459 25.52 9.17 -13.79
CA LYS A 459 26.67 9.93 -14.26
C LYS A 459 27.49 10.37 -13.05
N GLN A 460 28.75 9.93 -12.98
CA GLN A 460 29.71 10.35 -11.96
C GLN A 460 29.70 11.86 -11.74
N GLY A 461 29.72 12.27 -10.46
CA GLY A 461 29.65 13.66 -10.03
C GLY A 461 28.73 13.86 -8.82
N PRO A 462 28.57 15.11 -8.34
CA PRO A 462 28.00 15.38 -7.01
C PRO A 462 26.56 14.90 -6.80
N ILE A 463 25.76 14.78 -7.86
CA ILE A 463 24.39 14.22 -7.78
C ILE A 463 24.44 12.71 -7.61
N HIS A 464 25.32 12.02 -8.34
CA HIS A 464 25.53 10.59 -8.21
C HIS A 464 26.06 10.25 -6.80
N ASP A 465 27.07 10.98 -6.33
CA ASP A 465 27.66 10.76 -5.00
C ASP A 465 26.63 10.95 -3.89
N TRP A 466 25.82 12.01 -3.99
CA TRP A 466 24.70 12.22 -3.07
C TRP A 466 23.68 11.08 -3.15
N TRP A 467 23.27 10.66 -4.35
CA TRP A 467 22.27 9.59 -4.52
C TRP A 467 22.75 8.25 -3.96
N GLU A 468 24.02 7.88 -4.20
CA GLU A 468 24.60 6.65 -3.65
C GLU A 468 24.64 6.67 -2.12
N ILE A 469 24.94 7.82 -1.51
CA ILE A 469 24.92 7.97 -0.05
C ILE A 469 23.48 8.00 0.49
N HIS A 470 22.56 8.71 -0.19
CA HIS A 470 21.17 8.91 0.22
C HIS A 470 20.45 7.59 0.48
N LYS A 471 20.68 6.58 -0.38
CA LYS A 471 20.14 5.20 -0.26
C LYS A 471 20.68 4.41 0.94
N THR A 472 21.53 5.00 1.78
CA THR A 472 22.18 4.32 2.92
C THR A 472 22.02 5.13 4.20
N ASN A 473 22.34 4.54 5.34
CA ASN A 473 22.45 5.26 6.62
C ASN A 473 23.83 5.91 6.83
N LYS A 474 24.68 6.00 5.78
CA LYS A 474 26.01 6.59 5.88
C LYS A 474 25.96 8.12 5.89
N GLY A 475 26.99 8.71 6.47
CA GLY A 475 27.19 10.16 6.52
C GLY A 475 26.36 10.89 7.58
N PHE A 476 25.37 10.25 8.21
CA PHE A 476 24.60 10.89 9.29
C PHE A 476 25.48 11.18 10.51
N VAL A 477 25.39 12.41 11.01
CA VAL A 477 25.93 12.79 12.31
C VAL A 477 25.03 12.21 13.38
N ARG A 478 25.59 11.29 14.17
CA ARG A 478 24.83 10.56 15.18
C ARG A 478 25.18 10.90 16.62
N SER A 479 26.34 11.49 16.87
CA SER A 479 26.75 11.84 18.22
C SER A 479 26.74 13.35 18.39
N TRP A 480 25.93 13.80 19.35
CA TRP A 480 25.60 15.20 19.55
C TRP A 480 25.82 15.59 21.01
N LYS A 481 26.19 16.86 21.21
CA LYS A 481 25.90 17.57 22.44
C LYS A 481 24.65 18.40 22.21
N VAL A 482 23.64 18.29 23.07
CA VAL A 482 22.38 19.01 22.93
C VAL A 482 22.05 19.83 24.16
N ILE A 483 21.43 20.99 23.95
CA ILE A 483 20.95 21.85 25.03
C ILE A 483 19.62 22.49 24.65
N GLY A 484 18.70 22.53 25.61
CA GLY A 484 17.34 23.05 25.47
C GLY A 484 16.46 22.57 26.62
N SER A 485 15.17 22.91 26.62
CA SER A 485 14.57 23.91 25.73
C SER A 485 14.83 25.32 26.28
N PHE A 486 15.12 26.26 25.40
CA PHE A 486 15.00 27.69 25.69
C PHE A 486 13.61 28.17 25.26
N ASP A 487 13.21 29.34 25.75
CA ASP A 487 11.96 29.98 25.32
C ASP A 487 11.94 30.22 23.81
N PHE A 488 10.75 30.25 23.22
CA PHE A 488 10.62 30.44 21.78
C PHE A 488 11.02 31.87 21.36
N GLY A 489 10.56 32.89 22.08
CA GLY A 489 10.87 34.30 21.78
C GLY A 489 10.51 34.66 20.34
N SER A 490 11.45 35.26 19.61
CA SER A 490 11.37 35.51 18.16
C SER A 490 11.98 34.39 17.30
N GLY A 491 12.07 33.18 17.84
CA GLY A 491 12.55 32.02 17.09
C GLY A 491 14.08 32.01 16.87
N LEU A 492 14.52 31.72 15.64
CA LEU A 492 15.92 31.71 15.21
C LEU A 492 16.63 33.05 15.42
N ASP A 493 15.89 34.15 15.45
CA ASP A 493 16.45 35.48 15.66
C ASP A 493 16.77 35.77 17.13
N ASN A 494 16.18 35.02 18.08
CA ASN A 494 16.42 35.25 19.50
C ASN A 494 17.74 34.66 19.96
N ILE A 495 18.71 35.50 20.35
CA ILE A 495 20.08 35.04 20.62
C ILE A 495 20.18 34.37 21.99
N TYR A 496 20.71 33.14 22.02
CA TYR A 496 21.02 32.42 23.26
C TYR A 496 22.53 32.22 23.44
N PRO A 497 23.01 31.95 24.69
CA PRO A 497 24.43 31.79 24.97
C PRO A 497 25.20 30.81 24.06
N PRO A 498 24.64 29.66 23.62
CA PRO A 498 25.30 28.75 22.68
C PRO A 498 25.76 29.37 21.35
N GLU A 499 25.15 30.48 20.90
CA GLU A 499 25.58 31.18 19.68
C GLU A 499 26.91 31.92 19.86
N ASN A 500 27.24 32.30 21.10
CA ASN A 500 28.44 33.09 21.43
C ASN A 500 29.53 32.25 22.14
N GLU A 501 29.14 31.21 22.88
CA GLU A 501 30.08 30.31 23.57
C GLU A 501 29.62 28.86 23.56
N ILE A 502 30.55 27.93 23.33
CA ILE A 502 30.32 26.48 23.50
C ILE A 502 31.12 25.99 24.71
N LYS A 503 30.53 26.12 25.90
CA LYS A 503 31.03 25.56 27.16
C LYS A 503 30.13 24.39 27.59
N LEU A 504 30.60 23.17 27.33
CA LEU A 504 29.81 21.93 27.45
C LEU A 504 29.54 21.51 28.91
N ASP A 505 30.30 22.05 29.86
CA ASP A 505 30.21 21.81 31.30
C ASP A 505 29.35 22.86 32.04
N LYS A 506 28.95 23.94 31.35
CA LYS A 506 28.23 25.07 31.92
C LYS A 506 26.70 24.87 31.89
N THR A 507 26.02 25.40 32.91
CA THR A 507 24.56 25.52 32.99
C THR A 507 24.07 26.89 32.52
N TYR A 508 22.86 26.95 31.98
CA TYR A 508 22.22 28.16 31.46
C TYR A 508 20.76 28.23 31.90
N SER A 509 20.16 29.42 31.92
CA SER A 509 18.72 29.55 32.12
C SER A 509 17.97 29.13 30.86
N GLY A 510 17.00 28.22 31.01
CA GLY A 510 16.10 27.77 29.96
C GLY A 510 14.65 27.69 30.44
N LYS A 511 13.80 27.07 29.63
CA LYS A 511 12.39 26.84 29.97
C LYS A 511 12.34 25.94 31.20
N GLY A 512 11.57 26.37 32.21
CA GLY A 512 11.37 25.64 33.46
C GLY A 512 12.62 25.35 34.31
N GLY A 513 13.68 26.15 34.18
CA GLY A 513 14.82 26.15 35.11
C GLY A 513 16.20 26.18 34.45
N LEU A 514 17.22 25.74 35.20
CA LEU A 514 18.59 25.61 34.70
C LEU A 514 18.71 24.38 33.80
N ILE A 515 19.30 24.56 32.62
CA ILE A 515 19.57 23.52 31.62
C ILE A 515 21.08 23.39 31.37
N LYS A 516 21.51 22.22 30.90
CA LYS A 516 22.91 21.93 30.55
C LYS A 516 23.01 21.18 29.23
N TRP A 517 24.24 21.06 28.73
CA TRP A 517 24.53 20.19 27.60
C TRP A 517 24.47 18.72 28.02
N GLU A 518 23.85 17.88 27.20
CA GLU A 518 23.81 16.43 27.39
C GLU A 518 24.33 15.74 26.12
N THR A 519 24.94 14.57 26.30
CA THR A 519 25.28 13.71 25.17
C THR A 519 24.02 13.02 24.69
N GLU A 520 23.77 13.05 23.39
CA GLU A 520 22.68 12.30 22.79
C GLU A 520 23.13 11.61 21.52
N ILE A 521 22.68 10.36 21.37
CA ILE A 521 22.97 9.53 20.23
C ILE A 521 21.71 9.39 19.38
N ALA A 522 21.77 9.90 18.15
CA ALA A 522 20.69 9.77 17.18
C ALA A 522 20.45 8.30 16.79
N SER A 523 19.23 8.02 16.33
CA SER A 523 18.83 6.70 15.83
C SER A 523 19.76 6.21 14.71
N ALA A 524 19.65 4.92 14.36
CA ALA A 524 20.37 4.37 13.21
C ALA A 524 20.05 5.08 11.88
N SER A 525 18.84 5.63 11.75
CA SER A 525 18.41 6.46 10.61
C SER A 525 18.93 7.90 10.66
N GLY A 526 19.69 8.28 11.70
CA GLY A 526 20.25 9.62 11.85
C GLY A 526 19.31 10.65 12.50
N TYR A 527 18.14 10.23 13.00
CA TYR A 527 17.19 11.13 13.64
C TYR A 527 17.58 11.45 15.07
N LEU A 528 17.84 12.73 15.34
CA LEU A 528 17.98 13.27 16.69
C LEU A 528 16.60 13.69 17.21
N ASN A 529 16.03 12.92 18.12
CA ASN A 529 14.71 13.15 18.69
C ASN A 529 14.78 14.02 19.95
N LEU A 530 14.60 15.33 19.79
CA LEU A 530 14.72 16.30 20.89
C LEU A 530 13.57 16.19 21.91
N ILE A 531 12.42 15.65 21.50
CA ILE A 531 11.30 15.40 22.44
C ILE A 531 11.68 14.38 23.50
N SER A 532 12.30 13.27 23.07
CA SER A 532 12.75 12.22 24.00
C SER A 532 13.84 12.70 24.95
N VAL A 533 14.72 13.60 24.47
CA VAL A 533 15.76 14.22 25.29
C VAL A 533 15.10 15.07 26.38
N PHE A 534 14.23 16.01 26.00
CA PHE A 534 13.71 16.99 26.93
C PHE A 534 12.56 16.48 27.81
N SER A 535 11.85 15.42 27.39
CA SER A 535 10.85 14.76 28.25
C SER A 535 11.45 14.19 29.54
N LYS A 536 12.74 13.86 29.54
CA LYS A 536 13.45 13.32 30.71
C LYS A 536 13.89 14.41 31.70
N ARG A 537 13.91 15.69 31.29
CA ARG A 537 14.54 16.77 32.08
C ARG A 537 13.59 17.40 33.09
N ASN A 538 12.34 17.65 32.71
CA ASN A 538 11.37 18.28 33.59
C ASN A 538 9.96 17.80 33.24
N ALA A 539 9.29 17.14 34.21
CA ALA A 539 7.95 16.60 34.04
C ALA A 539 6.89 17.68 33.76
N ASP A 540 7.14 18.92 34.19
CA ASP A 540 6.19 20.03 34.08
C ASP A 540 6.29 20.78 32.74
N ILE A 541 7.33 20.48 31.93
CA ILE A 541 7.48 21.09 30.60
C ILE A 541 6.97 20.10 29.56
N ASN A 542 5.94 20.49 28.83
CA ASN A 542 5.54 19.73 27.65
C ASN A 542 6.62 19.88 26.54
N PRO A 543 7.39 18.84 26.21
CA PRO A 543 8.44 18.92 25.18
C PRO A 543 7.90 19.14 23.76
N ARG A 544 6.58 19.01 23.58
CA ARG A 544 5.87 19.32 22.33
C ARG A 544 5.42 20.77 22.22
N SER A 545 5.69 21.60 23.22
CA SER A 545 5.42 23.05 23.17
C SER A 545 6.51 23.79 22.42
N GLU A 546 6.23 25.03 22.04
CA GLU A 546 7.17 25.89 21.35
C GLU A 546 8.45 26.14 22.16
N GLY A 547 9.59 26.18 21.48
CA GLY A 547 10.88 26.38 22.11
C GLY A 547 12.06 26.33 21.15
N ILE A 548 13.25 26.59 21.68
CA ILE A 548 14.52 26.56 20.95
C ILE A 548 15.46 25.51 21.56
N ALA A 549 16.19 24.81 20.70
CA ALA A 549 17.24 23.88 21.10
C ALA A 549 18.48 24.08 20.23
N TYR A 550 19.62 23.63 20.76
CA TYR A 550 20.88 23.59 20.03
C TYR A 550 21.45 22.18 20.03
N ALA A 551 22.03 21.79 18.90
CA ALA A 551 22.79 20.57 18.73
C ALA A 551 24.19 20.91 18.20
N TYR A 552 25.22 20.39 18.84
CA TYR A 552 26.63 20.65 18.56
C TYR A 552 27.38 19.36 18.25
N THR A 553 28.27 19.42 17.26
CA THR A 553 29.23 18.35 16.96
C THR A 553 30.53 18.91 16.39
N GLU A 554 31.52 18.04 16.19
CA GLU A 554 32.79 18.36 15.56
C GLU A 554 33.11 17.37 14.44
N VAL A 555 33.70 17.86 13.35
CA VAL A 555 34.14 17.06 12.20
C VAL A 555 35.61 17.33 11.93
N ILE A 556 36.41 16.27 11.80
CA ILE A 556 37.83 16.36 11.47
C ILE A 556 38.00 16.13 9.97
N CYS A 557 38.59 17.11 9.29
CA CYS A 557 38.83 17.12 7.84
C CYS A 557 40.35 17.00 7.56
N PRO A 558 40.79 16.16 6.60
CA PRO A 558 42.23 15.94 6.33
C PRO A 558 42.93 17.15 5.68
N ASP A 559 42.19 17.97 4.93
CA ASP A 559 42.61 19.15 4.18
C ASP A 559 41.47 20.19 4.15
N GLU A 560 41.68 21.31 3.46
CA GLU A 560 40.61 22.28 3.20
C GLU A 560 39.84 21.86 1.94
N ARG A 561 38.51 21.75 2.04
CA ARG A 561 37.65 21.31 0.93
C ARG A 561 36.22 21.81 1.06
N ASP A 562 35.52 21.85 -0.06
CA ASP A 562 34.08 22.04 -0.11
C ASP A 562 33.38 20.69 0.03
N VAL A 563 32.37 20.63 0.89
CA VAL A 563 31.63 19.41 1.19
C VAL A 563 30.14 19.68 1.09
N LYS A 564 29.40 18.79 0.43
CA LYS A 564 27.94 18.82 0.46
C LYS A 564 27.46 18.28 1.80
N ILE A 565 26.58 19.03 2.45
CA ILE A 565 25.88 18.61 3.66
C ILE A 565 24.39 18.68 3.39
N THR A 566 23.65 17.77 4.00
CA THR A 566 22.21 17.80 4.02
C THR A 566 21.69 18.04 5.43
N LEU A 567 20.62 18.83 5.53
CA LEU A 567 19.99 19.22 6.78
C LEU A 567 18.49 18.93 6.71
N GLY A 568 17.99 18.24 7.72
CA GLY A 568 16.56 18.03 7.96
C GLY A 568 16.18 18.56 9.32
N SER A 569 15.20 19.46 9.41
CA SER A 569 14.83 20.09 10.68
C SER A 569 13.33 20.05 10.88
N ASN A 570 12.92 19.83 12.13
CA ASN A 570 11.58 20.23 12.53
C ASN A 570 11.55 21.75 12.57
N ASP A 571 10.53 22.32 11.95
CA ASP A 571 10.37 23.76 11.74
C ASP A 571 11.65 24.41 11.18
N GLY A 572 11.94 25.63 11.61
CA GLY A 572 13.11 26.39 11.20
C GLY A 572 14.40 25.91 11.82
N ALA A 573 15.51 26.14 11.11
CA ALA A 573 16.85 25.91 11.65
C ALA A 573 17.83 27.00 11.22
N LYS A 574 18.86 27.20 12.06
CA LYS A 574 20.02 28.05 11.78
C LYS A 574 21.28 27.25 12.08
N MET A 575 22.22 27.21 11.15
CA MET A 575 23.42 26.39 11.27
C MET A 575 24.68 27.21 11.07
N TRP A 576 25.67 26.95 11.91
CA TRP A 576 27.00 27.52 11.84
C TRP A 576 28.05 26.44 11.59
N VAL A 577 29.02 26.77 10.74
CA VAL A 577 30.26 26.01 10.58
C VAL A 577 31.42 26.94 10.87
N ASN A 578 32.24 26.59 11.88
CA ASN A 578 33.35 27.43 12.35
C ASN A 578 32.94 28.89 12.63
N ASN A 579 31.81 29.09 13.30
CA ASN A 579 31.20 30.40 13.65
C ASN A 579 30.61 31.18 12.46
N ASN A 580 30.68 30.68 11.23
CA ASN A 580 30.02 31.30 10.08
C ASN A 580 28.63 30.69 9.89
N ILE A 581 27.60 31.52 9.75
CA ILE A 581 26.25 31.06 9.40
C ILE A 581 26.29 30.53 7.98
N VAL A 582 25.92 29.26 7.81
CA VAL A 582 25.82 28.60 6.49
C VAL A 582 24.37 28.29 6.10
N TYR A 583 23.44 28.36 7.05
CA TYR A 583 22.02 28.16 6.82
C TYR A 583 21.21 28.94 7.86
N ASN A 584 20.12 29.60 7.45
CA ASN A 584 19.19 30.29 8.34
C ASN A 584 17.82 30.39 7.67
N LYS A 585 16.83 29.63 8.14
CA LYS A 585 15.49 29.62 7.55
C LYS A 585 14.45 29.25 8.59
N HIS A 586 13.47 30.13 8.78
CA HIS A 586 12.22 29.82 9.47
C HIS A 586 11.33 28.97 8.57
N ALA A 587 10.69 27.94 9.13
CA ALA A 587 9.73 27.08 8.42
C ALA A 587 8.77 26.44 9.43
N GLY A 588 7.58 26.03 8.97
CA GLY A 588 6.70 25.12 9.72
C GLY A 588 6.67 23.76 9.03
N ARG A 589 7.33 22.74 9.58
CA ARG A 589 7.50 21.43 8.92
C ARG A 589 7.98 20.35 9.89
N ASN A 590 7.75 19.08 9.55
CA ASN A 590 8.43 17.97 10.22
C ASN A 590 9.87 17.82 9.75
N ALA A 591 10.73 17.26 10.60
CA ALA A 591 12.09 16.87 10.22
C ALA A 591 12.06 15.67 9.26
N VAL A 592 12.66 15.83 8.08
CA VAL A 592 12.87 14.74 7.12
C VAL A 592 14.33 14.72 6.71
N ALA A 593 14.94 13.55 6.57
CA ALA A 593 16.32 13.44 6.12
C ALA A 593 16.51 14.09 4.74
N ASP A 594 17.67 14.72 4.54
CA ASP A 594 18.08 15.31 3.26
C ASP A 594 17.17 16.43 2.69
N GLN A 595 16.36 17.10 3.51
CA GLN A 595 15.45 18.19 3.07
C GLN A 595 16.13 19.34 2.35
N GLU A 596 17.25 19.81 2.89
CA GLU A 596 18.04 20.90 2.35
C GLU A 596 19.43 20.37 2.01
N ILE A 597 19.94 20.69 0.82
CA ILE A 597 21.27 20.25 0.37
C ILE A 597 22.06 21.49 -0.03
N PHE A 598 23.21 21.70 0.62
CA PHE A 598 24.07 22.85 0.34
C PHE A 598 25.54 22.53 0.58
N THR A 599 26.42 23.40 0.07
CA THR A 599 27.87 23.23 0.16
C THR A 599 28.40 24.04 1.33
N VAL A 600 29.26 23.44 2.16
CA VAL A 600 30.00 24.16 3.21
C VAL A 600 31.49 23.98 2.99
N LYS A 601 32.27 24.98 3.37
CA LYS A 601 33.74 24.91 3.35
C LYS A 601 34.26 24.40 4.69
N LEU A 602 34.97 23.27 4.68
CA LEU A 602 35.67 22.74 5.86
C LEU A 602 37.15 23.09 5.76
N LYS A 603 37.74 23.51 6.88
CA LYS A 603 39.19 23.71 6.98
C LYS A 603 39.87 22.41 7.39
N LYS A 604 41.17 22.29 7.11
CA LYS A 604 42.00 21.20 7.64
C LYS A 604 41.91 21.14 9.17
N GLY A 605 41.78 19.93 9.71
CA GLY A 605 41.65 19.67 11.14
C GLY A 605 40.21 19.81 11.62
N LYS A 606 40.03 20.38 12.81
CA LYS A 606 38.74 20.39 13.52
C LYS A 606 37.81 21.49 13.01
N ASN A 607 36.60 21.10 12.63
CA ASN A 607 35.50 21.96 12.24
C ASN A 607 34.36 21.84 13.26
N ARG A 608 33.86 22.98 13.74
CA ARG A 608 32.72 23.03 14.68
C ARG A 608 31.42 23.20 13.93
N ILE A 609 30.42 22.39 14.24
CA ILE A 609 29.07 22.52 13.69
C ILE A 609 28.10 22.75 14.84
N LEU A 610 27.33 23.84 14.75
CA LEU A 610 26.24 24.17 15.68
C LEU A 610 24.97 24.31 14.87
N VAL A 611 23.89 23.66 15.30
CA VAL A 611 22.56 23.81 14.72
C VAL A 611 21.62 24.29 15.81
N LYS A 612 20.90 25.38 15.55
CA LYS A 612 19.76 25.87 16.32
C LYS A 612 18.49 25.41 15.63
N ILE A 613 17.55 24.85 16.38
CA ILE A 613 16.32 24.24 15.88
C ILE A 613 15.14 24.88 16.61
N GLU A 614 14.18 25.38 15.85
CA GLU A 614 12.89 25.85 16.37
C GLU A 614 11.93 24.67 16.59
N ASN A 615 10.99 24.88 17.50
CA ASN A 615 9.79 24.07 17.58
C ASN A 615 8.60 25.02 17.64
N LEU A 616 7.67 24.87 16.70
CA LEU A 616 6.36 25.53 16.67
C LEU A 616 5.28 24.64 17.30
N GLY A 617 5.62 23.39 17.61
CA GLY A 617 4.78 22.44 18.33
C GLY A 617 4.80 21.03 17.74
N ALA A 618 4.23 20.08 18.49
CA ALA A 618 4.05 18.67 18.11
C ALA A 618 5.32 17.82 18.08
N SER A 619 6.06 17.77 16.96
CA SER A 619 7.28 16.95 16.79
C SER A 619 8.52 17.82 16.96
N TRP A 620 9.69 17.27 17.31
CA TRP A 620 10.92 18.06 17.37
C TRP A 620 12.16 17.20 17.15
N GLY A 621 12.91 17.49 16.09
CA GLY A 621 14.13 16.77 15.80
C GLY A 621 14.94 17.30 14.63
N LEU A 622 16.04 16.61 14.37
CA LEU A 622 17.10 17.02 13.45
C LEU A 622 17.70 15.81 12.72
N TYR A 623 18.03 15.99 11.45
CA TYR A 623 18.94 15.16 10.67
C TYR A 623 20.07 16.05 10.16
N LEU A 624 21.31 15.56 10.21
CA LEU A 624 22.44 16.18 9.53
C LEU A 624 23.26 15.07 8.87
N ARG A 625 23.46 15.15 7.56
CA ARG A 625 24.27 14.19 6.79
C ARG A 625 25.41 14.89 6.09
N ILE A 626 26.60 14.32 6.15
CA ILE A 626 27.78 14.78 5.42
C ILE A 626 27.99 13.84 4.23
N ILE A 627 28.03 14.39 3.02
CA ILE A 627 28.24 13.64 1.78
C ILE A 627 29.75 13.48 1.57
N ASP A 628 30.27 12.34 1.98
CA ASP A 628 31.69 12.00 1.95
C ASP A 628 31.87 10.56 1.42
N PRO A 629 31.81 10.37 0.08
CA PRO A 629 31.84 9.05 -0.52
C PRO A 629 33.18 8.32 -0.30
N GLU A 630 34.26 9.08 -0.12
CA GLU A 630 35.61 8.57 0.14
C GLU A 630 35.84 8.24 1.63
N ASN A 631 34.91 8.64 2.51
CA ASN A 631 34.94 8.38 3.95
C ASN A 631 36.23 8.89 4.63
N GLU A 632 36.69 10.07 4.22
CA GLU A 632 37.90 10.70 4.74
C GLU A 632 37.64 11.59 5.98
N LEU A 633 36.39 12.00 6.20
CA LEU A 633 35.95 12.84 7.31
C LEU A 633 35.64 12.02 8.56
N LYS A 634 36.10 12.49 9.72
CA LYS A 634 35.82 11.83 11.02
C LYS A 634 34.90 12.68 11.87
N ILE A 635 33.67 12.20 12.07
CA ILE A 635 32.70 12.83 12.99
C ILE A 635 33.06 12.45 14.42
N LYS A 636 33.11 13.44 15.31
CA LYS A 636 33.40 13.24 16.73
C LYS A 636 32.33 12.34 17.37
N LYS A 637 32.79 11.36 18.15
CA LYS A 637 31.94 10.58 19.06
C LYS A 637 32.11 11.12 20.48
N TYR A 638 31.01 11.48 21.09
CA TYR A 638 30.88 11.73 22.52
C TYR A 638 30.43 10.40 23.13
N GLU A 639 31.34 9.74 23.85
CA GLU A 639 31.02 8.56 24.66
C GLU A 639 30.44 9.04 25.99
N ASP A 640 29.54 8.25 26.58
CA ASP A 640 28.89 8.54 27.86
C ASP A 640 29.81 8.33 29.07
#